data_AF-A0A9E5NAT5-F1
#
_entry.id   AF-A0A9E5NAT5-F1
#
_cell.length_a   1.000
_cell.length_b   1.000
_cell.length_c   1.000
_cell.angle_alpha   90.00
_cell.angle_beta   90.00
_cell.angle_gamma   90.00
#
_symmetry.space_group_name_H-M   'P 1'
#
loop_
_entity.id
_entity.type
_entity.pdbx_description
1 polymer ?
#
loop_
_entity_poly.entity_id
_entity_poly.type
_entity_poly.pdbx_seq_one_letter_code
_entity_poly.pdbx_strand_id
1 'polypeptide(L)'
;MTPWKIKITPAGRKWDRMFSQAVARSIEKTVTELVTNSWDSYKRIGRLPHSSGIVDAILALKEGERVDHDSLIATFPRRQRVAIKVSIAASGTRRGIKKRECRVVDQAAGMDSDELRRSLEWYGEEKTGQTAGERGLFGQGLSDVVFGHQEGTIVSFKDGHMRRVRTYRDKDRQPNAEELPSKAASRKEREDWGIERNGTFVSVILSRECRIPDAESLYERLCNFYMLRMINADPSVCLSLEQRRPGGSKPVELSYNFPPGRLIRKFESSFQYELNGQRKVRLQGVAVRADEPLKQDVMLGKETREGGFLVVDETDTVYDLTLFDYENKPGLDRLYGVVRLVGAREILKKLLNSPRPVAVITESRDGFDLRKEFTKTLWKAMHPILKPIVDAEAEIRQEDIRISKETNKKIDQAFKKLNQFFERETEKEEDGTGSPEPKAIRGILFDPPGPLSLHAGIPREIRLLGEAPRLASDGEVVLSSTNPDISLQPDRFSISRARKRSGRFAFAFRVVSNAVGRGGKVEAIADEVDGDLLNSELVIRSVMPPPILLPPENGMEFRPTLASASPHRKGVTFLFIDTKRIPIDSEIHIRMEKGPGGLALLTGDETSVLALPPLRVSSSHLVKDMKNIARIPVYFRGQAKGQEREIVAKAKGSNRHKYHASATVQVRESEQPVGGEFREPDYRRLDPPLVSRFDEGIIWVSSAHPLNRAIFGTDRESFWRAIEDSQTAQVWLADVILQEAMYHTLATKFHQGGKKGFTLDEHDPVGAVRKQMESWKHEEGGEVFRTLVNGLSVPRFPK
;
A
#
# COMPACT_ATOMS: atom_id res chain seq x y z
N MET A 1 -20.81 -28.21 43.43
CA MET A 1 -21.04 -26.88 42.83
C MET A 1 -22.05 -27.03 41.71
N THR A 2 -23.02 -26.13 41.65
CA THR A 2 -24.04 -26.08 40.60
C THR A 2 -23.43 -25.50 39.32
N PRO A 3 -23.70 -26.06 38.13
CA PRO A 3 -23.21 -25.50 36.87
C PRO A 3 -23.69 -24.06 36.69
N TRP A 4 -22.83 -23.19 36.14
CA TRP A 4 -23.15 -21.78 35.91
C TRP A 4 -23.44 -21.48 34.44
N LYS A 5 -24.21 -20.42 34.22
CA LYS A 5 -24.49 -19.87 32.90
C LYS A 5 -24.35 -18.36 32.95
N ILE A 6 -23.56 -17.82 32.03
CA ILE A 6 -23.28 -16.38 31.95
C ILE A 6 -23.67 -15.87 30.57
N LYS A 7 -24.46 -14.79 30.56
CA LYS A 7 -24.70 -13.98 29.36
C LYS A 7 -23.65 -12.88 29.35
N ILE A 8 -22.92 -12.77 28.24
CA ILE A 8 -21.88 -11.76 28.09
C ILE A 8 -22.49 -10.52 27.45
N THR A 9 -22.34 -9.36 28.08
CA THR A 9 -22.81 -8.07 27.55
C THR A 9 -21.60 -7.25 27.12
N PRO A 10 -21.25 -7.20 25.81
CA PRO A 10 -20.08 -6.45 25.37
C PRO A 10 -20.36 -4.94 25.43
N ALA A 11 -19.43 -4.15 25.98
CA ALA A 11 -19.42 -2.70 25.76
C ALA A 11 -19.16 -2.39 24.26
N GLY A 12 -19.73 -1.32 23.71
CA GLY A 12 -19.71 -1.02 22.27
C GLY A 12 -18.33 -1.11 21.58
N ARG A 13 -17.26 -0.58 22.18
CA ARG A 13 -15.88 -0.69 21.65
C ARG A 13 -15.35 -2.12 21.61
N LYS A 14 -15.82 -2.99 22.50
CA LYS A 14 -15.39 -4.40 22.60
C LYS A 14 -16.15 -5.32 21.65
N TRP A 15 -17.34 -4.90 21.20
CA TRP A 15 -18.09 -5.62 20.16
C TRP A 15 -17.34 -5.58 18.82
N ASP A 16 -16.82 -4.40 18.46
CA ASP A 16 -15.91 -4.23 17.31
C ASP A 16 -14.62 -5.04 17.48
N ARG A 17 -14.00 -5.00 18.67
CA ARG A 17 -12.78 -5.78 18.97
C ARG A 17 -12.92 -7.30 18.77
N MET A 18 -14.08 -7.88 19.10
CA MET A 18 -14.35 -9.32 18.91
C MET A 18 -14.67 -9.69 17.45
N PHE A 19 -15.39 -8.81 16.75
CA PHE A 19 -16.12 -9.17 15.53
C PHE A 19 -15.69 -8.44 14.28
N SER A 20 -15.03 -7.27 14.39
CA SER A 20 -14.76 -6.45 13.22
C SER A 20 -13.31 -6.49 12.72
N GLN A 21 -12.24 -6.69 13.53
CA GLN A 21 -10.87 -6.47 13.00
C GLN A 21 -9.66 -7.31 13.49
N ALA A 22 -9.75 -8.24 14.46
CA ALA A 22 -8.53 -8.84 15.06
C ALA A 22 -8.40 -10.38 14.99
N VAL A 23 -9.00 -11.10 15.95
CA VAL A 23 -8.76 -12.55 16.15
C VAL A 23 -9.68 -13.40 15.27
N ALA A 24 -10.97 -13.06 15.16
CA ALA A 24 -11.96 -13.87 14.46
C ALA A 24 -11.72 -14.03 12.94
N ARG A 25 -10.84 -13.21 12.36
CA ARG A 25 -10.50 -13.17 10.93
C ARG A 25 -9.14 -13.82 10.59
N SER A 26 -8.28 -14.04 11.58
CA SER A 26 -6.89 -14.53 11.39
C SER A 26 -6.68 -15.85 12.12
N ILE A 27 -6.38 -16.91 11.37
CA ILE A 27 -6.12 -18.23 11.95
C ILE A 27 -4.84 -18.23 12.77
N GLU A 28 -3.83 -17.45 12.36
CA GLU A 28 -2.58 -17.25 13.06
C GLU A 28 -2.82 -16.68 14.47
N LYS A 29 -3.65 -15.63 14.57
CA LYS A 29 -4.00 -14.99 15.85
C LYS A 29 -4.81 -15.95 16.72
N THR A 30 -5.81 -16.64 16.17
CA THR A 30 -6.59 -17.66 16.91
C THR A 30 -5.71 -18.75 17.51
N VAL A 31 -4.79 -19.33 16.72
CA VAL A 31 -3.87 -20.36 17.21
C VAL A 31 -2.92 -19.79 18.26
N THR A 32 -2.39 -18.59 18.01
CA THR A 32 -1.46 -17.91 18.93
C THR A 32 -2.07 -17.69 20.31
N GLU A 33 -3.32 -17.21 20.41
CA GLU A 33 -3.96 -17.03 21.72
C GLU A 33 -4.05 -18.34 22.51
N LEU A 34 -4.45 -19.43 21.87
CA LEU A 34 -4.62 -20.71 22.55
C LEU A 34 -3.28 -21.35 22.92
N VAL A 35 -2.28 -21.24 22.03
CA VAL A 35 -0.93 -21.78 22.25
C VAL A 35 -0.19 -20.98 23.33
N THR A 36 -0.26 -19.65 23.32
CA THR A 36 0.36 -18.81 24.36
C THR A 36 -0.25 -19.05 25.73
N ASN A 37 -1.58 -19.22 25.83
CA ASN A 37 -2.24 -19.62 27.08
C ASN A 37 -1.77 -20.99 27.58
N SER A 38 -1.57 -21.95 26.67
CA SER A 38 -1.04 -23.28 27.00
C SER A 38 0.40 -23.19 27.50
N TRP A 39 1.24 -22.42 26.80
CA TRP A 39 2.64 -22.17 27.16
C TRP A 39 2.77 -21.50 28.53
N ASP A 40 2.00 -20.45 28.80
CA ASP A 40 1.94 -19.79 30.11
C ASP A 40 1.48 -20.75 31.21
N SER A 41 0.54 -21.65 30.92
CA SER A 41 0.07 -22.67 31.86
C SER A 41 1.19 -23.65 32.23
N TYR A 42 2.03 -24.07 31.26
CA TYR A 42 3.21 -24.89 31.52
C TYR A 42 4.27 -24.17 32.35
N LYS A 43 4.47 -22.87 32.12
CA LYS A 43 5.36 -22.03 32.95
C LYS A 43 4.88 -21.94 34.39
N ARG A 44 3.57 -21.76 34.63
CA ARG A 44 2.99 -21.67 35.98
C ARG A 44 3.23 -22.93 36.83
N ILE A 45 3.22 -24.10 36.21
CA ILE A 45 3.46 -25.38 36.90
C ILE A 45 4.95 -25.79 36.94
N GLY A 46 5.85 -24.88 36.54
CA GLY A 46 7.30 -25.10 36.58
C GLY A 46 7.83 -26.14 35.57
N ARG A 47 7.02 -26.57 34.60
CA ARG A 47 7.46 -27.49 33.53
C ARG A 47 8.24 -26.78 32.43
N LEU A 48 8.08 -25.46 32.33
CA LEU A 48 8.89 -24.60 31.48
C LEU A 48 9.49 -23.47 32.32
N PRO A 49 10.72 -23.02 32.00
CA PRO A 49 11.26 -21.80 32.57
C PRO A 49 10.47 -20.56 32.11
N HIS A 50 10.64 -19.46 32.83
CA HIS A 50 10.00 -18.19 32.44
C HIS A 50 10.53 -17.62 31.12
N SER A 51 11.80 -17.87 30.77
CA SER A 51 12.40 -17.59 29.45
C SER A 51 13.01 -18.87 28.86
N SER A 52 13.00 -19.00 27.54
CA SER A 52 13.60 -20.11 26.79
C SER A 52 15.12 -20.18 26.98
N GLY A 53 15.76 -19.01 27.13
CA GLY A 53 17.21 -18.81 27.15
C GLY A 53 17.79 -18.41 25.79
N ILE A 54 16.98 -18.42 24.72
CA ILE A 54 17.42 -18.08 23.34
C ILE A 54 17.84 -16.62 23.25
N VAL A 55 17.04 -15.72 23.81
CA VAL A 55 17.36 -14.30 23.84
C VAL A 55 18.63 -14.05 24.64
N ASP A 56 18.82 -14.74 25.77
CA ASP A 56 20.05 -14.63 26.56
C ASP A 56 21.27 -15.12 25.77
N ALA A 57 21.16 -16.24 25.07
CA ALA A 57 22.23 -16.78 24.23
C ALA A 57 22.60 -15.83 23.09
N ILE A 58 21.60 -15.27 22.40
CA ILE A 58 21.82 -14.26 21.35
C ILE A 58 22.45 -12.99 21.92
N LEU A 59 21.97 -12.50 23.07
CA LEU A 59 22.54 -11.32 23.73
C LEU A 59 23.96 -11.56 24.27
N ALA A 60 24.36 -12.81 24.51
CA ALA A 60 25.70 -13.16 24.99
C ALA A 60 26.77 -13.14 23.88
N LEU A 61 26.37 -13.20 22.61
CA LEU A 61 27.27 -13.11 21.46
C LEU A 61 28.00 -11.77 21.41
N LYS A 62 29.21 -11.79 20.86
CA LYS A 62 30.03 -10.61 20.58
C LYS A 62 29.76 -10.08 19.17
N GLU A 63 30.02 -8.79 18.97
CA GLU A 63 29.97 -8.18 17.63
C GLU A 63 30.93 -8.91 16.68
N GLY A 64 30.42 -9.25 15.50
CA GLY A 64 31.11 -10.03 14.48
C GLY A 64 30.93 -11.55 14.59
N GLU A 65 30.40 -12.07 15.70
CA GLU A 65 30.05 -13.50 15.84
C GLU A 65 28.79 -13.85 15.03
N ARG A 66 28.67 -15.13 14.68
CA ARG A 66 27.56 -15.65 13.88
C ARG A 66 26.40 -16.06 14.79
N VAL A 67 25.21 -15.59 14.48
CA VAL A 67 23.95 -16.15 14.97
C VAL A 67 23.68 -17.39 14.14
N ASP A 68 23.82 -18.55 14.78
CA ASP A 68 23.44 -19.85 14.24
C ASP A 68 22.55 -20.54 15.26
N HIS A 69 21.27 -20.68 14.91
CA HIS A 69 20.24 -21.14 15.84
C HIS A 69 20.56 -22.52 16.43
N ASP A 70 20.95 -23.47 15.58
CA ASP A 70 21.20 -24.85 15.98
C ASP A 70 22.39 -24.93 16.94
N SER A 71 23.46 -24.17 16.65
CA SER A 71 24.62 -24.04 17.54
C SER A 71 24.27 -23.42 18.89
N LEU A 72 23.37 -22.41 18.92
CA LEU A 72 22.94 -21.77 20.17
C LEU A 72 22.15 -22.74 21.04
N ILE A 73 21.14 -23.42 20.48
CA ILE A 73 20.29 -24.33 21.25
C ILE A 73 21.02 -25.62 21.68
N ALA A 74 22.08 -26.02 20.95
CA ALA A 74 22.91 -27.17 21.34
C ALA A 74 23.59 -26.99 22.71
N THR A 75 23.77 -25.74 23.16
CA THR A 75 24.34 -25.42 24.48
C THR A 75 23.32 -25.53 25.61
N PHE A 76 22.03 -25.70 25.31
CA PHE A 76 20.99 -25.64 26.31
C PHE A 76 20.90 -26.96 27.10
N PRO A 77 20.57 -26.89 28.39
CA PRO A 77 20.35 -28.09 29.17
C PRO A 77 19.19 -28.89 28.57
N ARG A 78 19.36 -30.20 28.46
CA ARG A 78 18.26 -31.09 28.03
C ARG A 78 17.13 -31.00 29.05
N ARG A 79 15.95 -30.59 28.57
CA ARG A 79 14.73 -30.46 29.37
C ARG A 79 13.68 -31.46 28.87
N GLN A 80 12.77 -31.85 29.75
CA GLN A 80 11.61 -32.62 29.34
C GLN A 80 10.75 -31.76 28.41
N ARG A 81 10.45 -32.27 27.22
CA ARG A 81 9.59 -31.56 26.25
C ARG A 81 8.15 -31.56 26.72
N VAL A 82 7.49 -30.43 26.61
CA VAL A 82 6.03 -30.33 26.75
C VAL A 82 5.37 -30.38 25.37
N ALA A 83 4.19 -30.99 25.28
CA ALA A 83 3.46 -31.10 24.03
C ALA A 83 2.25 -30.16 24.02
N ILE A 84 2.07 -29.44 22.92
CA ILE A 84 0.85 -28.68 22.59
C ILE A 84 0.40 -29.16 21.21
N LYS A 85 -0.84 -29.66 21.12
CA LYS A 85 -1.38 -30.20 19.88
C LYS A 85 -2.40 -29.24 19.30
N VAL A 86 -2.19 -28.80 18.06
CA VAL A 86 -3.11 -27.98 17.29
C VAL A 86 -3.71 -28.83 16.18
N SER A 87 -5.04 -28.86 16.05
CA SER A 87 -5.72 -29.54 14.95
C SER A 87 -6.69 -28.61 14.24
N ILE A 88 -6.59 -28.50 12.91
CA ILE A 88 -7.44 -27.61 12.10
C ILE A 88 -8.11 -28.42 11.00
N ALA A 89 -9.44 -28.36 10.90
CA ALA A 89 -10.20 -29.02 9.84
C ALA A 89 -10.89 -28.01 8.92
N ALA A 90 -10.51 -27.97 7.64
CA ALA A 90 -11.17 -27.09 6.66
C ALA A 90 -12.54 -27.63 6.21
N SER A 91 -12.72 -28.95 6.20
CA SER A 91 -13.95 -29.65 5.79
C SER A 91 -14.42 -30.63 6.87
N GLY A 92 -15.69 -31.02 6.84
CA GLY A 92 -16.22 -32.02 7.79
C GLY A 92 -15.55 -33.37 7.55
N THR A 93 -15.04 -34.00 8.60
CA THR A 93 -14.35 -35.29 8.50
C THR A 93 -15.19 -36.41 9.09
N ARG A 94 -15.08 -37.64 8.57
CA ARG A 94 -15.80 -38.83 9.10
C ARG A 94 -15.41 -39.21 10.53
N ARG A 95 -14.35 -38.61 11.12
CA ARG A 95 -13.78 -38.95 12.44
C ARG A 95 -13.95 -37.83 13.48
N GLY A 96 -15.16 -37.34 13.66
CA GLY A 96 -15.53 -36.54 14.85
C GLY A 96 -14.99 -35.10 14.93
N ILE A 97 -14.34 -34.57 13.87
CA ILE A 97 -14.02 -33.13 13.75
C ILE A 97 -15.05 -32.44 12.86
N LYS A 98 -15.70 -31.42 13.42
CA LYS A 98 -16.68 -30.56 12.73
C LYS A 98 -15.97 -29.76 11.63
N LYS A 99 -16.73 -29.38 10.62
CA LYS A 99 -16.23 -28.51 9.54
C LYS A 99 -15.76 -27.17 10.13
N ARG A 100 -14.57 -26.70 9.73
CA ARG A 100 -13.96 -25.42 10.18
C ARG A 100 -13.67 -25.37 11.67
N GLU A 101 -13.34 -26.50 12.27
CA GLU A 101 -12.98 -26.59 13.68
C GLU A 101 -11.46 -26.38 13.87
N CYS A 102 -11.08 -25.56 14.84
CA CYS A 102 -9.71 -25.40 15.34
C CYS A 102 -9.68 -25.90 16.78
N ARG A 103 -8.77 -26.83 17.08
CA ARG A 103 -8.59 -27.46 18.39
C ARG A 103 -7.18 -27.21 18.90
N VAL A 104 -7.04 -26.95 20.19
CA VAL A 104 -5.75 -26.90 20.90
C VAL A 104 -5.86 -27.75 22.17
N VAL A 105 -4.87 -28.61 22.40
CA VAL A 105 -4.80 -29.51 23.55
C VAL A 105 -3.44 -29.41 24.22
N ASP A 106 -3.45 -29.25 25.55
CA ASP A 106 -2.27 -29.24 26.40
C ASP A 106 -2.39 -30.25 27.56
N GLN A 107 -1.27 -30.53 28.22
CA GLN A 107 -1.13 -31.34 29.45
C GLN A 107 -0.61 -30.48 30.61
N ALA A 108 -1.02 -29.22 30.68
CA ALA A 108 -0.56 -28.24 31.65
C ALA A 108 -1.39 -28.30 32.95
N ALA A 109 -1.62 -27.15 33.60
CA ALA A 109 -2.25 -27.10 34.93
C ALA A 109 -3.70 -27.60 34.97
N GLY A 110 -4.44 -27.45 33.85
CA GLY A 110 -5.90 -27.50 33.86
C GLY A 110 -6.52 -26.31 34.58
N MET A 111 -7.85 -26.28 34.65
CA MET A 111 -8.65 -25.25 35.30
C MET A 111 -9.84 -25.88 36.03
N ASP A 112 -10.12 -25.41 37.24
CA ASP A 112 -11.36 -25.71 37.96
C ASP A 112 -12.52 -24.81 37.50
N SER A 113 -13.70 -24.99 38.12
CA SER A 113 -14.91 -24.24 37.78
C SER A 113 -14.73 -22.73 37.96
N ASP A 114 -14.09 -22.29 39.04
CA ASP A 114 -13.96 -20.87 39.38
C ASP A 114 -12.89 -20.20 38.53
N GLU A 115 -11.83 -20.92 38.17
CA GLU A 115 -10.85 -20.48 37.18
C GLU A 115 -11.48 -20.35 35.78
N LEU A 116 -12.24 -21.36 35.33
CA LEU A 116 -12.95 -21.29 34.04
C LEU A 116 -13.94 -20.14 34.02
N ARG A 117 -14.74 -20.00 35.07
CA ARG A 117 -15.70 -18.92 35.24
C ARG A 117 -15.00 -17.57 35.18
N ARG A 118 -13.96 -17.33 35.99
CA ARG A 118 -13.19 -16.07 35.97
C ARG A 118 -12.55 -15.79 34.61
N SER A 119 -12.05 -16.82 33.92
CA SER A 119 -11.43 -16.68 32.60
C SER A 119 -12.42 -16.25 31.49
N LEU A 120 -13.73 -16.46 31.71
CA LEU A 120 -14.80 -16.16 30.75
C LEU A 120 -15.72 -15.02 31.18
N GLU A 121 -15.90 -14.80 32.50
CA GLU A 121 -16.70 -13.74 33.11
C GLU A 121 -16.04 -12.36 33.04
N TRP A 122 -14.73 -12.29 32.80
CA TRP A 122 -13.98 -11.02 32.76
C TRP A 122 -14.25 -10.23 31.47
N TYR A 123 -15.53 -10.06 31.17
CA TYR A 123 -16.10 -9.50 29.98
C TYR A 123 -17.26 -8.55 30.35
N GLY A 124 -16.93 -7.38 30.88
CA GLY A 124 -17.80 -6.20 30.73
C GLY A 124 -18.60 -5.70 31.93
N GLU A 125 -18.01 -5.55 33.12
CA GLU A 125 -18.53 -4.58 34.10
C GLU A 125 -17.42 -3.67 34.64
N GLU A 126 -17.58 -2.36 34.47
CA GLU A 126 -17.09 -1.40 35.46
C GLU A 126 -17.93 -1.62 36.72
N LYS A 127 -17.42 -2.39 37.67
CA LYS A 127 -17.92 -2.35 39.05
C LYS A 127 -16.85 -1.72 39.92
N THR A 128 -17.12 -0.48 40.29
CA THR A 128 -16.48 0.21 41.40
C THR A 128 -16.53 -0.68 42.65
N GLY A 129 -15.36 -1.00 43.21
CA GLY A 129 -15.27 -1.49 44.59
C GLY A 129 -14.98 -2.97 44.83
N GLN A 130 -14.56 -3.77 43.84
CA GLN A 130 -14.01 -5.12 44.12
C GLN A 130 -12.62 -5.29 43.55
N THR A 131 -11.74 -5.89 44.36
CA THR A 131 -10.33 -6.15 44.10
C THR A 131 -10.15 -6.82 42.75
N ALA A 132 -9.43 -6.13 41.86
CA ALA A 132 -9.26 -6.49 40.47
C ALA A 132 -8.57 -7.85 40.30
N GLY A 133 -9.26 -8.82 39.68
CA GLY A 133 -8.62 -9.98 39.07
C GLY A 133 -7.66 -9.54 37.94
N GLU A 134 -6.47 -10.12 37.90
CA GLU A 134 -5.38 -9.71 37.01
C GLU A 134 -5.72 -9.91 35.52
N ARG A 135 -5.78 -8.82 34.74
CA ARG A 135 -5.85 -8.90 33.27
C ARG A 135 -4.53 -9.42 32.70
N GLY A 136 -4.60 -10.35 31.74
CA GLY A 136 -3.46 -10.76 30.94
C GLY A 136 -2.79 -9.58 30.22
N LEU A 137 -1.50 -9.70 29.91
CA LEU A 137 -0.62 -8.61 29.42
C LEU A 137 -1.04 -7.89 28.16
N PHE A 138 -1.93 -8.49 27.38
CA PHE A 138 -2.42 -7.94 26.13
C PHE A 138 -3.89 -7.52 26.23
N GLY A 139 -4.51 -7.68 27.41
CA GLY A 139 -5.94 -7.51 27.63
C GLY A 139 -6.80 -8.38 26.72
N GLN A 140 -6.24 -9.49 26.19
CA GLN A 140 -6.85 -10.48 25.31
C GLN A 140 -6.57 -11.88 25.81
N GLY A 141 -7.48 -12.83 25.58
CA GLY A 141 -7.32 -14.21 26.06
C GLY A 141 -8.34 -15.20 25.52
N LEU A 142 -8.47 -16.34 26.20
CA LEU A 142 -9.37 -17.45 25.85
C LEU A 142 -10.78 -16.98 25.44
N SER A 143 -11.34 -15.97 26.12
CA SER A 143 -12.63 -15.36 25.83
C SER A 143 -12.74 -14.80 24.40
N ASP A 144 -11.72 -14.12 23.90
CA ASP A 144 -11.77 -13.48 22.58
C ASP A 144 -11.82 -14.51 21.46
N VAL A 145 -11.15 -15.65 21.66
CA VAL A 145 -11.19 -16.77 20.71
C VAL A 145 -12.54 -17.46 20.74
N VAL A 146 -13.00 -17.89 21.93
CA VAL A 146 -14.23 -18.70 22.05
C VAL A 146 -15.50 -17.90 21.78
N PHE A 147 -15.46 -16.58 21.98
CA PHE A 147 -16.58 -15.69 21.65
C PHE A 147 -16.42 -14.98 20.30
N GLY A 148 -15.21 -14.87 19.74
CA GLY A 148 -14.96 -14.34 18.39
C GLY A 148 -15.48 -15.27 17.28
N HIS A 149 -15.58 -16.56 17.57
CA HIS A 149 -16.00 -17.59 16.64
C HIS A 149 -17.48 -18.02 16.81
N GLN A 150 -17.93 -19.05 16.09
CA GLN A 150 -19.35 -19.43 16.01
C GLN A 150 -19.82 -20.19 17.26
N GLU A 151 -19.08 -21.24 17.61
CA GLU A 151 -19.29 -22.07 18.80
C GLU A 151 -17.92 -22.39 19.39
N GLY A 152 -17.85 -22.57 20.71
CA GLY A 152 -16.65 -23.02 21.41
C GLY A 152 -16.95 -24.12 22.41
N THR A 153 -15.95 -24.92 22.70
CA THR A 153 -15.97 -25.97 23.71
C THR A 153 -14.64 -25.95 24.45
N ILE A 154 -14.72 -25.84 25.78
CA ILE A 154 -13.55 -25.95 26.66
C ILE A 154 -13.77 -27.19 27.53
N VAL A 155 -12.81 -28.09 27.56
CA VAL A 155 -12.77 -29.21 28.49
C VAL A 155 -11.47 -29.10 29.26
N SER A 156 -11.56 -29.08 30.58
CA SER A 156 -10.36 -28.98 31.42
C SER A 156 -10.38 -30.06 32.49
N PHE A 157 -9.22 -30.68 32.68
CA PHE A 157 -8.97 -31.67 33.71
C PHE A 157 -8.03 -31.07 34.73
N LYS A 158 -8.47 -31.02 35.99
CA LYS A 158 -7.65 -30.55 37.12
C LYS A 158 -7.95 -31.43 38.34
N ASP A 159 -6.90 -31.97 38.94
CA ASP A 159 -6.94 -32.73 40.19
C ASP A 159 -7.98 -33.86 40.18
N GLY A 160 -8.06 -34.59 39.06
CA GLY A 160 -8.97 -35.73 38.90
C GLY A 160 -10.40 -35.38 38.46
N HIS A 161 -10.75 -34.11 38.35
CA HIS A 161 -12.09 -33.66 37.94
C HIS A 161 -12.12 -33.15 36.51
N MET A 162 -13.21 -33.46 35.78
CA MET A 162 -13.46 -32.94 34.43
C MET A 162 -14.49 -31.82 34.49
N ARG A 163 -14.15 -30.68 33.88
CA ARG A 163 -15.02 -29.52 33.69
C ARG A 163 -15.25 -29.30 32.21
N ARG A 164 -16.48 -28.97 31.82
CA ARG A 164 -16.84 -28.74 30.41
C ARG A 164 -17.66 -27.47 30.29
N VAL A 165 -17.22 -26.56 29.44
CA VAL A 165 -17.93 -25.32 29.11
C VAL A 165 -18.26 -25.31 27.63
N ARG A 166 -19.50 -24.94 27.29
CA ARG A 166 -19.92 -24.63 25.93
C ARG A 166 -20.06 -23.12 25.78
N THR A 167 -19.52 -22.57 24.71
CA THR A 167 -19.80 -21.18 24.29
C THR A 167 -20.59 -21.17 22.99
N TYR A 168 -21.54 -20.25 22.89
CA TYR A 168 -22.44 -20.15 21.74
C TYR A 168 -23.04 -18.74 21.64
N ARG A 169 -23.73 -18.47 20.54
CA ARG A 169 -24.53 -17.24 20.38
C ARG A 169 -26.01 -17.51 20.55
N ASP A 170 -26.69 -16.63 21.27
CA ASP A 170 -28.14 -16.64 21.30
C ASP A 170 -28.75 -16.02 20.02
N LYS A 171 -30.09 -15.95 19.99
CA LYS A 171 -30.86 -15.42 18.85
C LYS A 171 -30.53 -13.94 18.56
N ASP A 172 -30.11 -13.19 19.58
CA ASP A 172 -29.74 -11.78 19.49
C ASP A 172 -28.26 -11.59 19.14
N ARG A 173 -27.58 -12.68 18.74
CA ARG A 173 -26.14 -12.76 18.44
C ARG A 173 -25.22 -12.44 19.63
N GLN A 174 -25.75 -12.45 20.86
CA GLN A 174 -24.96 -12.19 22.06
C GLN A 174 -24.17 -13.44 22.47
N PRO A 175 -22.90 -13.28 22.90
CA PRO A 175 -22.10 -14.39 23.37
C PRO A 175 -22.61 -14.90 24.71
N ASN A 176 -22.65 -16.23 24.85
CA ASN A 176 -23.04 -16.92 26.07
C ASN A 176 -22.02 -18.02 26.38
N ALA A 177 -21.80 -18.29 27.66
CA ALA A 177 -21.03 -19.44 28.13
C ALA A 177 -21.81 -20.19 29.22
N GLU A 178 -21.75 -21.52 29.16
CA GLU A 178 -22.47 -22.41 30.07
C GLU A 178 -21.55 -23.55 30.49
N GLU A 179 -21.30 -23.70 31.78
CA GLU A 179 -20.70 -24.90 32.33
C GLU A 179 -21.75 -26.03 32.28
N LEU A 180 -21.37 -27.16 31.72
CA LEU A 180 -22.17 -28.37 31.67
C LEU A 180 -21.88 -29.22 32.92
N PRO A 181 -22.83 -30.07 33.36
CA PRO A 181 -22.65 -30.90 34.55
C PRO A 181 -21.31 -31.64 34.58
N SER A 182 -20.55 -31.41 35.66
CA SER A 182 -19.24 -32.02 35.88
C SER A 182 -19.37 -33.45 36.38
N LYS A 183 -18.40 -34.29 36.01
CA LYS A 183 -18.24 -35.66 36.54
C LYS A 183 -16.78 -35.93 36.90
N ALA A 184 -16.55 -36.96 37.72
CA ALA A 184 -15.21 -37.47 37.94
C ALA A 184 -14.61 -37.91 36.59
N ALA A 185 -13.34 -37.58 36.36
CA ALA A 185 -12.69 -37.85 35.08
C ALA A 185 -12.49 -39.37 34.91
N SER A 186 -13.23 -39.98 33.99
CA SER A 186 -13.01 -41.39 33.64
C SER A 186 -11.80 -41.56 32.72
N ARG A 187 -11.18 -42.75 32.71
CA ARG A 187 -10.10 -43.07 31.76
C ARG A 187 -10.54 -42.87 30.30
N LYS A 188 -11.78 -43.27 29.98
CA LYS A 188 -12.35 -43.09 28.65
C LYS A 188 -12.47 -41.61 28.25
N GLU A 189 -12.91 -40.74 29.16
CA GLU A 189 -12.96 -39.30 28.89
C GLU A 189 -11.58 -38.71 28.63
N ARG A 190 -10.59 -39.13 29.42
CA ARG A 190 -9.18 -38.72 29.24
C ARG A 190 -8.67 -39.10 27.85
N GLU A 191 -8.95 -40.32 27.41
CA GLU A 191 -8.64 -40.80 26.06
C GLU A 191 -9.40 -40.02 24.97
N ASP A 192 -10.71 -39.78 25.15
CA ASP A 192 -11.57 -39.06 24.19
C ASP A 192 -11.10 -37.61 23.93
N TRP A 193 -10.61 -36.92 24.97
CA TRP A 193 -10.14 -35.53 24.89
C TRP A 193 -8.62 -35.43 24.69
N GLY A 194 -7.90 -36.55 24.73
CA GLY A 194 -6.44 -36.60 24.58
C GLY A 194 -5.69 -35.96 25.75
N ILE A 195 -6.22 -36.01 26.97
CA ILE A 195 -5.63 -35.43 28.19
C ILE A 195 -5.40 -36.53 29.23
N GLU A 196 -4.14 -36.81 29.53
CA GLU A 196 -3.75 -37.94 30.39
C GLU A 196 -3.96 -37.64 31.88
N ARG A 197 -3.58 -36.43 32.31
CA ARG A 197 -3.66 -35.99 33.73
C ARG A 197 -4.33 -34.63 33.84
N ASN A 198 -3.58 -33.59 34.18
CA ASN A 198 -4.10 -32.24 34.12
C ASN A 198 -3.85 -31.68 32.72
N GLY A 199 -4.72 -30.79 32.26
CA GLY A 199 -4.62 -30.21 30.93
C GLY A 199 -5.92 -29.58 30.47
N THR A 200 -5.84 -28.86 29.36
CA THR A 200 -7.00 -28.21 28.75
C THR A 200 -7.12 -28.55 27.27
N PHE A 201 -8.35 -28.79 26.85
CA PHE A 201 -8.78 -28.90 25.47
C PHE A 201 -9.64 -27.69 25.17
N VAL A 202 -9.33 -26.96 24.10
CA VAL A 202 -10.16 -25.89 23.58
C VAL A 202 -10.47 -26.17 22.12
N SER A 203 -11.73 -26.06 21.74
CA SER A 203 -12.18 -26.15 20.35
C SER A 203 -13.07 -24.96 20.01
N VAL A 204 -12.92 -24.44 18.80
CA VAL A 204 -13.78 -23.41 18.23
C VAL A 204 -14.16 -23.74 16.79
N ILE A 205 -15.41 -23.42 16.43
CA ILE A 205 -15.87 -23.42 15.04
C ILE A 205 -15.60 -22.05 14.44
N LEU A 206 -14.54 -21.99 13.64
CA LEU A 206 -14.00 -20.76 13.06
C LEU A 206 -15.09 -19.97 12.31
N SER A 207 -15.03 -18.65 12.43
CA SER A 207 -15.91 -17.73 11.70
C SER A 207 -15.81 -17.97 10.19
N ARG A 208 -16.88 -17.63 9.45
CA ARG A 208 -16.84 -17.66 7.98
C ARG A 208 -15.84 -16.66 7.40
N GLU A 209 -15.56 -15.59 8.14
CA GLU A 209 -14.58 -14.55 7.78
C GLU A 209 -13.13 -14.98 8.02
N CYS A 210 -12.89 -16.01 8.84
CA CYS A 210 -11.54 -16.54 9.09
C CYS A 210 -11.06 -17.32 7.86
N ARG A 211 -10.07 -16.81 7.13
CA ARG A 211 -9.48 -17.59 6.03
C ARG A 211 -8.65 -18.74 6.62
N ILE A 212 -8.80 -19.94 6.06
CA ILE A 212 -7.97 -21.10 6.37
C ILE A 212 -7.11 -21.35 5.12
N PRO A 213 -5.81 -21.07 5.14
CA PRO A 213 -4.90 -21.38 4.03
C PRO A 213 -4.83 -22.88 3.73
N ASP A 214 -4.20 -23.24 2.62
CA ASP A 214 -3.82 -24.62 2.37
C ASP A 214 -2.77 -25.13 3.39
N ALA A 215 -2.35 -26.40 3.28
CA ALA A 215 -1.58 -27.07 4.32
C ALA A 215 -0.16 -26.52 4.44
N GLU A 216 0.48 -26.35 3.29
CA GLU A 216 1.85 -25.87 3.16
C GLU A 216 1.91 -24.40 3.58
N SER A 217 0.98 -23.59 3.06
CA SER A 217 0.87 -22.18 3.45
C SER A 217 0.57 -22.00 4.93
N LEU A 218 -0.32 -22.81 5.53
CA LEU A 218 -0.63 -22.70 6.96
C LEU A 218 0.55 -23.11 7.84
N TYR A 219 1.29 -24.15 7.45
CA TYR A 219 2.50 -24.58 8.16
C TYR A 219 3.55 -23.47 8.16
N GLU A 220 3.89 -22.94 6.98
CA GLU A 220 4.87 -21.85 6.86
C GLU A 220 4.45 -20.60 7.62
N ARG A 221 3.17 -20.21 7.52
CA ARG A 221 2.63 -19.05 8.24
C ARG A 221 2.75 -19.22 9.75
N LEU A 222 2.35 -20.36 10.31
CA LEU A 222 2.42 -20.59 11.76
C LEU A 222 3.86 -20.76 12.29
N CYS A 223 4.78 -21.31 11.49
CA CYS A 223 6.19 -21.37 11.85
C CYS A 223 6.81 -19.97 11.96
N ASN A 224 6.51 -19.10 10.98
CA ASN A 224 7.13 -17.77 10.86
C ASN A 224 6.36 -16.65 11.56
N PHE A 225 5.14 -16.90 12.03
CA PHE A 225 4.32 -15.89 12.68
C PHE A 225 5.01 -15.33 13.92
N TYR A 226 5.24 -14.02 13.95
CA TYR A 226 6.16 -13.40 14.89
C TYR A 226 5.84 -13.69 16.37
N MET A 227 4.55 -13.74 16.74
CA MET A 227 4.12 -14.03 18.11
C MET A 227 4.39 -15.49 18.56
N LEU A 228 4.55 -16.41 17.62
CA LEU A 228 4.86 -17.82 17.91
C LEU A 228 6.36 -18.13 17.85
N ARG A 229 7.19 -17.24 17.30
CA ARG A 229 8.63 -17.51 17.09
C ARG A 229 9.35 -17.98 18.34
N MET A 230 9.15 -17.31 19.47
CA MET A 230 9.81 -17.71 20.72
C MET A 230 9.34 -19.05 21.27
N ILE A 231 8.10 -19.45 20.97
CA ILE A 231 7.55 -20.76 21.36
C ILE A 231 8.07 -21.84 20.42
N ASN A 232 8.04 -21.59 19.11
CA ASN A 232 8.49 -22.52 18.07
C ASN A 232 10.02 -22.70 18.05
N ALA A 233 10.77 -21.77 18.62
CA ALA A 233 12.22 -21.84 18.75
C ALA A 233 12.67 -22.54 20.05
N ASP A 234 11.79 -22.69 21.05
CA ASP A 234 12.15 -23.30 22.32
C ASP A 234 12.23 -24.84 22.18
N PRO A 235 13.42 -25.46 22.35
CA PRO A 235 13.57 -26.91 22.21
C PRO A 235 12.79 -27.71 23.27
N SER A 236 12.35 -27.06 24.35
CA SER A 236 11.53 -27.64 25.42
C SER A 236 10.05 -27.74 25.03
N VAL A 237 9.64 -27.17 23.89
CA VAL A 237 8.27 -27.19 23.39
C VAL A 237 8.18 -28.08 22.14
N CYS A 238 7.13 -28.89 22.08
CA CYS A 238 6.73 -29.62 20.87
C CYS A 238 5.34 -29.13 20.50
N LEU A 239 5.27 -28.20 19.54
CA LEU A 239 4.02 -27.71 18.99
C LEU A 239 3.71 -28.47 17.71
N SER A 240 2.73 -29.37 17.73
CA SER A 240 2.37 -30.16 16.55
C SER A 240 1.09 -29.61 15.90
N LEU A 241 1.12 -29.39 14.59
CA LEU A 241 -0.03 -29.04 13.75
C LEU A 241 -0.55 -30.26 13.00
N GLU A 242 -1.83 -30.56 13.13
CA GLU A 242 -2.54 -31.56 12.32
C GLU A 242 -3.64 -30.88 11.48
N GLN A 243 -3.41 -30.69 10.18
CA GLN A 243 -4.46 -30.20 9.27
C GLN A 243 -5.28 -31.35 8.70
N ARG A 244 -6.51 -31.56 9.18
CA ARG A 244 -7.36 -32.69 8.77
C ARG A 244 -8.07 -32.45 7.44
N ARG A 245 -7.89 -33.38 6.49
CA ARG A 245 -8.51 -33.39 5.15
C ARG A 245 -9.15 -34.75 4.83
N PRO A 246 -10.02 -34.84 3.80
CA PRO A 246 -10.67 -36.09 3.39
C PRO A 246 -9.72 -37.24 3.05
N GLY A 247 -8.47 -36.95 2.64
CA GLY A 247 -7.42 -37.95 2.33
C GLY A 247 -6.54 -38.38 3.50
N GLY A 248 -6.84 -37.95 4.73
CA GLY A 248 -6.00 -38.17 5.91
C GLY A 248 -5.14 -36.95 6.27
N SER A 249 -4.46 -37.05 7.40
CA SER A 249 -3.56 -36.03 7.95
C SER A 249 -2.45 -36.68 8.75
N LYS A 250 -1.25 -36.10 8.69
CA LYS A 250 -0.16 -36.41 9.61
C LYS A 250 0.16 -35.15 10.42
N PRO A 251 0.40 -35.28 11.72
CA PRO A 251 0.90 -34.15 12.51
C PRO A 251 2.30 -33.77 12.02
N VAL A 252 2.53 -32.47 11.89
CA VAL A 252 3.84 -31.87 11.60
C VAL A 252 4.25 -31.00 12.77
N GLU A 253 5.53 -31.01 13.14
CA GLU A 253 6.04 -30.17 14.21
C GLU A 253 6.33 -28.76 13.67
N LEU A 254 5.81 -27.74 14.35
CA LEU A 254 6.10 -26.34 14.08
C LEU A 254 7.41 -25.98 14.75
N SER A 255 8.34 -25.44 13.99
CA SER A 255 9.67 -25.03 14.46
C SER A 255 10.04 -23.69 13.83
N TYR A 256 10.78 -22.87 14.56
CA TYR A 256 11.31 -21.61 14.06
C TYR A 256 12.80 -21.52 14.37
N ASN A 257 13.60 -21.38 13.32
CA ASN A 257 15.02 -21.10 13.44
C ASN A 257 15.25 -19.63 13.10
N PHE A 258 16.01 -18.94 13.96
CA PHE A 258 16.47 -17.60 13.61
C PHE A 258 17.35 -17.67 12.35
N PRO A 259 17.16 -16.76 11.38
CA PRO A 259 17.95 -16.78 10.15
C PRO A 259 19.45 -16.72 10.46
N PRO A 260 20.31 -17.52 9.80
CA PRO A 260 21.73 -17.41 10.02
C PRO A 260 22.22 -16.01 9.61
N GLY A 261 23.12 -15.44 10.40
CA GLY A 261 23.59 -14.09 10.15
C GLY A 261 24.71 -13.65 11.08
N ARG A 262 25.27 -12.48 10.82
CA ARG A 262 26.36 -11.89 11.60
C ARG A 262 25.83 -10.82 12.55
N LEU A 263 26.17 -10.91 13.83
CA LEU A 263 25.86 -9.86 14.80
C LEU A 263 26.65 -8.61 14.44
N ILE A 264 25.96 -7.56 14.01
CA ILE A 264 26.59 -6.30 13.56
C ILE A 264 26.70 -5.28 14.69
N ARG A 265 25.77 -5.30 15.63
CA ARG A 265 25.75 -4.35 16.75
C ARG A 265 25.06 -4.92 17.97
N LYS A 266 25.63 -4.69 19.15
CA LYS A 266 24.95 -4.85 20.43
C LYS A 266 24.69 -3.48 21.04
N PHE A 267 23.53 -3.31 21.67
CA PHE A 267 23.17 -2.04 22.30
C PHE A 267 22.41 -2.24 23.60
N GLU A 268 22.63 -1.30 24.51
CA GLU A 268 21.88 -1.18 25.76
C GLU A 268 21.46 0.27 25.95
N SER A 269 20.28 0.46 26.51
CA SER A 269 19.74 1.77 26.84
C SER A 269 18.71 1.63 27.95
N SER A 270 18.09 2.75 28.33
CA SER A 270 16.96 2.72 29.23
C SER A 270 16.14 3.98 29.06
N PHE A 271 14.86 3.88 29.38
CA PHE A 271 13.99 5.05 29.48
C PHE A 271 13.21 4.99 30.79
N GLN A 272 12.80 6.17 31.26
CA GLN A 272 11.91 6.28 32.39
C GLN A 272 10.47 6.40 31.91
N TYR A 273 9.57 5.72 32.60
CA TYR A 273 8.13 5.85 32.40
C TYR A 273 7.45 6.11 33.75
N GLU A 274 6.66 7.17 33.81
CA GLU A 274 5.99 7.59 35.05
C GLU A 274 4.72 6.76 35.28
N LEU A 275 4.74 5.90 36.31
CA LEU A 275 3.56 5.21 36.80
C LEU A 275 3.73 4.92 38.31
N ASN A 276 3.17 5.78 39.16
CA ASN A 276 3.25 5.71 40.64
C ASN A 276 4.70 5.69 41.18
N GLY A 277 5.52 6.66 40.77
CA GLY A 277 6.97 6.68 41.01
C GLY A 277 7.74 6.14 39.80
N GLN A 278 8.89 6.75 39.50
CA GLN A 278 9.65 6.46 38.28
C GLN A 278 10.00 4.97 38.18
N ARG A 279 9.50 4.29 37.13
CA ARG A 279 9.93 2.93 36.79
C ARG A 279 10.83 3.01 35.56
N LYS A 280 12.06 2.52 35.72
CA LYS A 280 13.06 2.45 34.66
C LYS A 280 12.87 1.17 33.86
N VAL A 281 12.64 1.29 32.55
CA VAL A 281 12.67 0.16 31.61
C VAL A 281 14.07 0.08 31.03
N ARG A 282 14.72 -1.08 31.13
CA ARG A 282 16.02 -1.31 30.48
C ARG A 282 15.79 -1.93 29.11
N LEU A 283 16.53 -1.42 28.13
CA LEU A 283 16.57 -1.88 26.76
C LEU A 283 17.86 -2.64 26.56
N GLN A 284 17.77 -3.86 26.06
CA GLN A 284 18.93 -4.63 25.61
C GLN A 284 18.61 -5.22 24.26
N GLY A 285 19.50 -5.08 23.30
CA GLY A 285 19.23 -5.61 21.98
C GLY A 285 20.46 -5.85 21.15
N VAL A 286 20.23 -6.57 20.07
CA VAL A 286 21.21 -6.86 19.03
C VAL A 286 20.60 -6.57 17.67
N ALA A 287 21.43 -6.06 16.77
CA ALA A 287 21.17 -6.03 15.35
C ALA A 287 22.04 -7.08 14.67
N VAL A 288 21.43 -7.81 13.76
CA VAL A 288 22.02 -8.93 13.04
C VAL A 288 21.76 -8.72 11.56
N ARG A 289 22.80 -8.93 10.75
CA ARG A 289 22.69 -8.99 9.30
C ARG A 289 22.54 -10.44 8.91
N ALA A 290 21.38 -10.82 8.40
CA ALA A 290 21.16 -12.14 7.81
C ALA A 290 22.09 -12.38 6.62
N ASP A 291 22.49 -13.62 6.43
CA ASP A 291 23.30 -14.02 5.27
C ASP A 291 22.50 -13.83 3.97
N GLU A 292 21.19 -14.11 4.03
CA GLU A 292 20.26 -13.99 2.91
C GLU A 292 19.21 -12.89 3.15
N PRO A 293 18.68 -12.25 2.08
CA PRO A 293 17.55 -11.33 2.19
C PRO A 293 16.32 -11.99 2.81
N LEU A 294 15.72 -11.32 3.81
CA LEU A 294 14.52 -11.75 4.49
C LEU A 294 13.28 -11.14 3.84
N LYS A 295 12.14 -11.85 3.90
CA LYS A 295 10.87 -11.30 3.41
C LYS A 295 10.45 -10.08 4.24
N GLN A 296 10.23 -8.95 3.57
CA GLN A 296 9.85 -7.67 4.19
C GLN A 296 8.51 -7.13 3.71
N ASP A 297 7.65 -7.96 3.10
CA ASP A 297 6.42 -7.51 2.43
C ASP A 297 5.54 -6.63 3.35
N VAL A 298 5.58 -5.32 3.09
CA VAL A 298 4.86 -4.31 3.86
C VAL A 298 3.35 -4.35 3.53
N MET A 299 2.98 -4.84 2.34
CA MET A 299 1.59 -4.89 1.85
C MET A 299 0.81 -6.07 2.43
N LEU A 300 1.47 -7.20 2.69
CA LEU A 300 0.87 -8.37 3.36
C LEU A 300 0.84 -8.26 4.89
N GLY A 301 1.39 -7.17 5.45
CA GLY A 301 1.42 -6.89 6.88
C GLY A 301 2.41 -7.77 7.67
N LYS A 302 2.52 -7.51 8.98
CA LYS A 302 3.49 -8.15 9.89
C LYS A 302 3.34 -9.68 10.00
N GLU A 303 2.24 -10.27 9.55
CA GLU A 303 1.99 -11.71 9.65
C GLU A 303 2.94 -12.55 8.77
N THR A 304 3.52 -11.97 7.72
CA THR A 304 4.40 -12.67 6.76
C THR A 304 5.84 -12.14 6.74
N ARG A 305 6.13 -11.09 7.51
CA ARG A 305 7.44 -10.45 7.59
C ARG A 305 8.42 -11.34 8.35
N GLU A 306 9.60 -11.56 7.80
CA GLU A 306 10.69 -12.33 8.42
C GLU A 306 11.69 -11.42 9.16
N GLY A 307 12.06 -10.27 8.58
CA GLY A 307 13.05 -9.35 9.18
C GLY A 307 12.47 -8.27 10.10
N GLY A 308 13.35 -7.40 10.60
CA GLY A 308 13.04 -6.44 11.67
C GLY A 308 13.39 -6.92 13.08
N PHE A 309 13.13 -6.06 14.07
CA PHE A 309 13.45 -6.34 15.47
C PHE A 309 12.26 -6.98 16.17
N LEU A 310 12.48 -8.19 16.70
CA LEU A 310 11.52 -8.87 17.55
C LEU A 310 11.59 -8.24 18.96
N VAL A 311 10.51 -7.58 19.37
CA VAL A 311 10.45 -6.90 20.67
C VAL A 311 9.83 -7.84 21.71
N VAL A 312 10.58 -8.14 22.78
CA VAL A 312 10.21 -9.13 23.81
C VAL A 312 10.36 -8.57 25.22
N ASP A 313 9.73 -9.19 26.23
CA ASP A 313 10.06 -8.95 27.65
C ASP A 313 11.09 -9.96 28.21
N GLU A 314 11.39 -9.84 29.50
CA GLU A 314 12.26 -10.76 30.25
C GLU A 314 11.74 -12.21 30.34
N THR A 315 10.53 -12.50 29.88
CA THR A 315 9.93 -13.86 29.84
C THR A 315 9.75 -14.38 28.42
N ASP A 316 10.43 -13.76 27.45
CA ASP A 316 10.32 -14.04 26.01
C ASP A 316 8.90 -13.84 25.45
N THR A 317 8.06 -13.06 26.12
CA THR A 317 6.74 -12.69 25.57
C THR A 317 6.94 -11.68 24.46
N VAL A 318 6.48 -12.01 23.25
CA VAL A 318 6.62 -11.17 22.05
C VAL A 318 5.55 -10.08 22.03
N TYR A 319 5.97 -8.83 21.90
CA TYR A 319 5.07 -7.67 21.76
C TYR A 319 4.92 -7.17 20.33
N ASP A 320 6.00 -7.20 19.55
CA ASP A 320 6.02 -6.59 18.22
C ASP A 320 7.14 -7.17 17.34
N LEU A 321 6.99 -7.02 16.02
CA LEU A 321 8.02 -7.15 15.01
C LEU A 321 8.05 -5.86 14.17
N THR A 322 9.06 -5.01 14.40
CA THR A 322 9.10 -3.65 13.84
C THR A 322 10.52 -3.23 13.46
N LEU A 323 10.61 -2.28 12.54
CA LEU A 323 11.82 -1.53 12.22
C LEU A 323 11.76 -0.11 12.81
N PHE A 324 10.89 0.17 13.80
CA PHE A 324 10.80 1.44 14.51
C PHE A 324 10.71 2.66 13.58
N ASP A 325 9.75 2.63 12.66
CA ASP A 325 9.46 3.62 11.60
C ASP A 325 10.37 3.56 10.36
N TYR A 326 11.33 2.64 10.32
CA TYR A 326 12.18 2.41 9.15
C TYR A 326 11.65 1.32 8.20
N GLU A 327 10.40 0.88 8.35
CA GLU A 327 9.82 -0.21 7.54
C GLU A 327 9.86 0.03 6.03
N ASN A 328 9.80 1.28 5.60
CA ASN A 328 9.82 1.67 4.18
C ASN A 328 11.22 2.01 3.67
N LYS A 329 12.26 1.96 4.52
CA LYS A 329 13.61 2.32 4.12
C LYS A 329 14.23 1.20 3.27
N PRO A 330 14.66 1.48 2.04
CA PRO A 330 15.34 0.49 1.22
C PRO A 330 16.62 0.00 1.88
N GLY A 331 16.99 -1.25 1.62
CA GLY A 331 18.25 -1.81 2.09
C GLY A 331 18.22 -2.56 3.42
N LEU A 332 17.04 -2.70 4.03
CA LEU A 332 16.90 -3.34 5.34
C LEU A 332 16.36 -4.78 5.28
N ASP A 333 16.36 -5.41 4.11
CA ASP A 333 15.87 -6.79 3.94
C ASP A 333 16.76 -7.84 4.62
N ARG A 334 18.03 -7.56 4.88
CA ARG A 334 18.89 -8.43 5.71
C ARG A 334 18.91 -8.05 7.18
N LEU A 335 18.33 -6.92 7.56
CA LEU A 335 18.36 -6.45 8.93
C LEU A 335 17.27 -7.13 9.77
N TYR A 336 17.71 -7.81 10.83
CA TYR A 336 16.82 -8.30 11.88
C TYR A 336 17.50 -8.21 13.24
N GLY A 337 16.74 -8.49 14.31
CA GLY A 337 17.32 -8.51 15.63
C GLY A 337 16.32 -8.78 16.73
N VAL A 338 16.77 -8.62 17.98
CA VAL A 338 15.93 -8.76 19.17
C VAL A 338 16.10 -7.53 20.05
N VAL A 339 14.99 -7.02 20.59
CA VAL A 339 14.96 -5.95 21.59
C VAL A 339 14.23 -6.46 22.82
N ARG A 340 14.95 -6.66 23.92
CA ARG A 340 14.42 -7.05 25.22
C ARG A 340 14.11 -5.82 26.07
N LEU A 341 12.86 -5.74 26.54
CA LEU A 341 12.32 -4.71 27.41
C LEU A 341 12.21 -5.20 28.86
N VAL A 342 13.29 -5.08 29.63
CA VAL A 342 13.31 -5.55 31.03
C VAL A 342 12.50 -4.61 31.92
N GLY A 343 11.47 -5.15 32.58
CA GLY A 343 10.58 -4.42 33.48
C GLY A 343 9.35 -3.80 32.81
N ALA A 344 9.22 -3.96 31.48
CA ALA A 344 8.03 -3.49 30.76
C ALA A 344 6.78 -4.28 31.16
N ARG A 345 6.90 -5.60 31.39
CA ARG A 345 5.80 -6.50 31.73
C ARG A 345 4.94 -5.97 32.88
N GLU A 346 5.58 -5.59 33.99
CA GLU A 346 4.86 -5.06 35.15
C GLU A 346 4.15 -3.73 34.87
N ILE A 347 4.80 -2.84 34.10
CA ILE A 347 4.22 -1.54 33.73
C ILE A 347 2.97 -1.76 32.88
N LEU A 348 3.06 -2.61 31.87
CA LEU A 348 1.94 -2.95 30.99
C LEU A 348 0.79 -3.58 31.77
N LYS A 349 1.08 -4.53 32.68
CA LYS A 349 0.07 -5.10 33.59
C LYS A 349 -0.62 -4.04 34.44
N LYS A 350 0.14 -3.11 35.04
CA LYS A 350 -0.43 -2.04 35.88
C LYS A 350 -1.29 -1.08 35.06
N LEU A 351 -0.87 -0.70 33.86
CA LEU A 351 -1.64 0.15 32.95
C LEU A 351 -2.98 -0.50 32.57
N LEU A 352 -2.97 -1.80 32.27
CA LEU A 352 -4.17 -2.56 31.92
C LEU A 352 -5.13 -2.75 33.10
N ASN A 353 -4.61 -2.87 34.32
CA ASN A 353 -5.39 -3.09 35.54
C ASN A 353 -5.73 -1.79 36.29
N SER A 354 -5.37 -0.63 35.75
CA SER A 354 -5.69 0.67 36.35
C SER A 354 -7.19 1.01 36.24
N PRO A 355 -7.70 1.95 37.07
CA PRO A 355 -9.11 2.39 37.00
C PRO A 355 -9.52 2.90 35.62
N ARG A 356 -8.56 3.46 34.86
CA ARG A 356 -8.73 3.84 33.45
C ARG A 356 -7.77 3.01 32.60
N PRO A 357 -8.19 1.81 32.17
CA PRO A 357 -7.32 0.85 31.50
C PRO A 357 -6.67 1.43 30.25
N VAL A 358 -5.34 1.35 30.17
CA VAL A 358 -4.57 1.76 28.99
C VAL A 358 -3.98 0.53 28.33
N ALA A 359 -4.54 0.15 27.16
CA ALA A 359 -3.93 -0.84 26.29
C ALA A 359 -2.82 -0.17 25.46
N VAL A 360 -1.58 -0.62 25.67
CA VAL A 360 -0.39 -0.12 24.97
C VAL A 360 -0.17 -0.86 23.64
N ILE A 361 -0.58 -2.12 23.56
CA ILE A 361 -0.62 -2.92 22.34
C ILE A 361 -1.95 -2.66 21.62
N THR A 362 -1.94 -2.64 20.29
CA THR A 362 -3.14 -2.43 19.49
C THR A 362 -4.19 -3.52 19.74
N GLU A 363 -5.46 -3.17 19.55
CA GLU A 363 -6.56 -4.14 19.68
C GLU A 363 -6.45 -5.28 18.66
N SER A 364 -5.81 -5.03 17.51
CA SER A 364 -5.56 -6.03 16.48
C SER A 364 -4.38 -6.96 16.77
N ARG A 365 -3.58 -6.70 17.82
CA ARG A 365 -2.30 -7.39 18.08
C ARG A 365 -1.32 -7.30 16.92
N ASP A 366 -1.25 -6.12 16.33
CA ASP A 366 -0.26 -5.80 15.29
C ASP A 366 0.93 -5.01 15.85
N GLY A 367 1.14 -5.07 17.16
CA GLY A 367 2.25 -4.41 17.85
C GLY A 367 1.83 -3.23 18.72
N PHE A 368 2.78 -2.35 19.01
CA PHE A 368 2.55 -1.19 19.87
C PHE A 368 1.62 -0.15 19.21
N ASP A 369 0.71 0.45 19.99
CA ASP A 369 -0.09 1.60 19.56
C ASP A 369 0.75 2.87 19.68
N LEU A 370 1.16 3.43 18.54
CA LEU A 370 2.01 4.62 18.43
C LEU A 370 1.43 5.87 19.11
N ARG A 371 0.12 5.89 19.38
CA ARG A 371 -0.54 7.04 20.05
C ARG A 371 -0.29 7.05 21.56
N LYS A 372 0.19 5.96 22.15
CA LYS A 372 0.35 5.79 23.60
C LYS A 372 1.70 6.33 24.08
N GLU A 373 1.69 6.97 25.24
CA GLU A 373 2.90 7.60 25.81
C GLU A 373 4.04 6.60 26.08
N PHE A 374 3.70 5.36 26.49
CA PHE A 374 4.72 4.32 26.65
C PHE A 374 5.44 4.04 25.32
N THR A 375 4.67 3.87 24.24
CA THR A 375 5.17 3.62 22.89
C THR A 375 6.02 4.78 22.38
N LYS A 376 5.54 6.01 22.50
CA LYS A 376 6.31 7.21 22.09
C LYS A 376 7.65 7.30 22.81
N THR A 377 7.66 6.99 24.11
CA THR A 377 8.88 7.02 24.93
C THR A 377 9.86 5.92 24.50
N LEU A 378 9.36 4.71 24.23
CA LEU A 378 10.15 3.61 23.67
C LEU A 378 10.76 3.98 22.31
N TRP A 379 9.96 4.52 21.38
CA TRP A 379 10.42 4.95 20.06
C TRP A 379 11.50 6.03 20.17
N LYS A 380 11.29 7.04 21.01
CA LYS A 380 12.26 8.10 21.26
C LYS A 380 13.59 7.56 21.82
N ALA A 381 13.54 6.51 22.64
CA ALA A 381 14.74 5.87 23.18
C ALA A 381 15.46 4.98 22.15
N MET A 382 14.73 4.36 21.23
CA MET A 382 15.27 3.47 20.21
C MET A 382 15.83 4.21 18.99
N HIS A 383 15.23 5.33 18.59
CA HIS A 383 15.61 6.03 17.36
C HIS A 383 17.11 6.43 17.30
N PRO A 384 17.73 7.02 18.35
CA PRO A 384 19.15 7.37 18.31
C PRO A 384 20.08 6.16 18.20
N ILE A 385 19.63 4.98 18.65
CA ILE A 385 20.39 3.73 18.62
C ILE A 385 20.29 3.09 17.24
N LEU A 386 19.08 3.02 16.68
CA LEU A 386 18.82 2.31 15.44
C LEU A 386 19.20 3.12 14.20
N LYS A 387 19.05 4.45 14.25
CA LYS A 387 19.40 5.32 13.12
C LYS A 387 20.77 5.03 12.51
N PRO A 388 21.89 5.03 13.28
CA PRO A 388 23.21 4.75 12.70
C PRO A 388 23.33 3.33 12.14
N ILE A 389 22.67 2.33 12.74
CA ILE A 389 22.68 0.94 12.25
C ILE A 389 21.95 0.86 10.91
N VAL A 390 20.74 1.44 10.86
CA VAL A 390 19.87 1.47 9.68
C VAL A 390 20.51 2.24 8.52
N ASP A 391 21.16 3.37 8.81
CA ASP A 391 21.86 4.16 7.81
C ASP A 391 23.05 3.36 7.23
N ALA A 392 23.87 2.73 8.10
CA ALA A 392 24.99 1.91 7.66
C ALA A 392 24.56 0.69 6.82
N GLU A 393 23.50 -0.03 7.22
CA GLU A 393 22.99 -1.16 6.42
C GLU A 393 22.45 -0.72 5.06
N ALA A 394 21.74 0.41 5.01
CA ALA A 394 21.24 0.96 3.76
C ALA A 394 22.40 1.40 2.83
N GLU A 395 23.46 2.00 3.38
CA GLU A 395 24.66 2.39 2.64
C GLU A 395 25.44 1.19 2.12
N ILE A 396 25.66 0.15 2.95
CA ILE A 396 26.36 -1.09 2.52
C ILE A 396 25.66 -1.74 1.34
N ARG A 397 24.32 -1.75 1.33
CA ARG A 397 23.60 -2.25 0.16
C ARG A 397 23.75 -1.34 -1.06
N GLN A 398 23.81 -0.02 -0.88
CA GLN A 398 24.13 0.88 -1.99
C GLN A 398 25.56 0.65 -2.53
N GLU A 399 26.47 0.14 -1.70
CA GLU A 399 27.81 -0.25 -2.12
C GLU A 399 27.87 -1.62 -2.80
N ASP A 400 27.12 -2.62 -2.31
CA ASP A 400 26.98 -3.95 -2.94
C ASP A 400 26.20 -3.91 -4.26
N ILE A 401 25.29 -2.94 -4.41
CA ILE A 401 24.56 -2.61 -5.64
C ILE A 401 25.27 -1.42 -6.34
N ARG A 402 26.60 -1.36 -6.37
CA ARG A 402 27.30 -0.35 -7.17
C ARG A 402 27.13 -0.66 -8.66
N ILE A 403 25.98 -0.21 -9.18
CA ILE A 403 25.87 0.30 -10.53
C ILE A 403 26.93 1.42 -10.63
N SER A 404 27.71 1.47 -11.71
CA SER A 404 28.76 2.50 -11.79
C SER A 404 28.14 3.90 -11.73
N LYS A 405 28.90 4.87 -11.21
CA LYS A 405 28.48 6.29 -11.26
C LYS A 405 28.11 6.73 -12.67
N GLU A 406 28.69 6.09 -13.68
CA GLU A 406 28.39 6.33 -15.08
C GLU A 406 27.00 5.81 -15.47
N THR A 407 26.66 4.57 -15.12
CA THR A 407 25.34 3.99 -15.40
C THR A 407 24.23 4.72 -14.64
N ASN A 408 24.43 5.07 -13.37
CA ASN A 408 23.46 5.90 -12.63
C ASN A 408 23.23 7.25 -13.31
N LYS A 409 24.30 7.92 -13.75
CA LYS A 409 24.19 9.17 -14.50
C LYS A 409 23.41 9.01 -15.81
N LYS A 410 23.54 7.87 -16.49
CA LYS A 410 22.76 7.56 -17.71
C LYS A 410 21.29 7.35 -17.40
N ILE A 411 20.97 6.64 -16.32
CA ILE A 411 19.58 6.47 -15.84
C ILE A 411 18.98 7.83 -15.49
N ASP A 412 19.64 8.65 -14.68
CA ASP A 412 19.17 9.99 -14.33
C ASP A 412 18.92 10.87 -15.58
N GLN A 413 19.82 10.80 -16.57
CA GLN A 413 19.66 11.51 -17.82
C GLN A 413 18.46 11.00 -18.63
N ALA A 414 18.20 9.69 -18.64
CA ALA A 414 17.05 9.11 -19.31
C ALA A 414 15.74 9.54 -18.64
N PHE A 415 15.66 9.47 -17.31
CA PHE A 415 14.49 9.91 -16.54
C PHE A 415 14.25 11.42 -16.68
N LYS A 416 15.31 12.24 -16.73
CA LYS A 416 15.19 13.66 -17.06
C LYS A 416 14.52 13.90 -18.42
N LYS A 417 14.85 13.10 -19.44
CA LYS A 417 14.21 13.18 -20.76
C LYS A 417 12.75 12.72 -20.71
N LEU A 418 12.47 11.62 -20.01
CA LEU A 418 11.09 11.13 -19.83
C LEU A 418 10.21 12.18 -19.12
N ASN A 419 10.77 12.92 -18.15
CA ASN A 419 10.06 14.02 -17.50
C ASN A 419 9.82 15.21 -18.43
N GLN A 420 10.80 15.59 -19.24
CA GLN A 420 10.62 16.62 -20.27
C GLN A 420 9.52 16.22 -21.26
N PHE A 421 9.49 14.95 -21.66
CA PHE A 421 8.42 14.38 -22.46
C PHE A 421 7.06 14.47 -21.74
N PHE A 422 6.98 14.04 -20.48
CA PHE A 422 5.75 14.08 -19.69
C PHE A 422 5.19 15.51 -19.55
N GLU A 423 6.03 16.47 -19.18
CA GLU A 423 5.66 17.89 -19.03
C GLU A 423 5.13 18.43 -20.35
N ARG A 424 5.88 18.25 -21.44
CA ARG A 424 5.49 18.69 -22.80
C ARG A 424 4.15 18.11 -23.23
N GLU A 425 3.87 16.86 -22.88
CA GLU A 425 2.67 16.16 -23.29
C GLU A 425 1.44 16.43 -22.39
N THR A 426 1.62 16.88 -21.14
CA THR A 426 0.54 16.97 -20.12
C THR A 426 0.21 18.38 -19.61
N GLU A 427 0.96 19.42 -19.97
CA GLU A 427 0.69 20.80 -19.51
C GLU A 427 -0.64 21.41 -20.03
N LYS A 428 -1.44 21.91 -19.07
CA LYS A 428 -2.70 22.65 -19.25
C LYS A 428 -2.46 24.09 -19.71
N GLU A 429 -3.39 24.65 -20.50
CA GLU A 429 -3.48 26.11 -20.67
C GLU A 429 -3.76 26.76 -19.30
N GLU A 430 -2.75 27.36 -18.68
CA GLU A 430 -2.97 28.39 -17.66
C GLU A 430 -3.19 29.73 -18.37
N ASP A 431 -4.35 30.34 -18.11
CA ASP A 431 -4.57 31.76 -18.34
C ASP A 431 -3.53 32.55 -17.54
N GLY A 432 -2.57 33.14 -18.26
CA GLY A 432 -1.74 34.26 -17.82
C GLY A 432 -0.87 34.04 -16.58
N THR A 433 0.38 33.62 -16.77
CA THR A 433 1.56 34.50 -16.71
C THR A 433 2.85 33.67 -16.77
N GLY A 434 3.57 33.78 -17.89
CA GLY A 434 5.00 33.44 -17.97
C GLY A 434 5.33 31.96 -18.12
N SER A 435 5.10 31.39 -19.31
CA SER A 435 5.85 30.22 -19.75
C SER A 435 7.35 30.56 -19.82
N PRO A 436 8.27 29.65 -19.49
CA PRO A 436 9.71 29.89 -19.66
C PRO A 436 9.99 30.19 -21.13
N GLU A 437 10.60 31.33 -21.42
CA GLU A 437 10.94 31.69 -22.79
C GLU A 437 11.92 30.67 -23.41
N PRO A 438 11.73 30.24 -24.66
CA PRO A 438 12.67 29.38 -25.36
C PRO A 438 14.09 29.99 -25.36
N LYS A 439 15.09 29.17 -25.04
CA LYS A 439 16.51 29.56 -25.15
C LYS A 439 16.89 29.66 -26.63
N ALA A 440 17.11 30.89 -27.06
CA ALA A 440 17.62 31.35 -28.37
C ALA A 440 16.70 31.08 -29.58
N ILE A 441 15.96 32.11 -29.99
CA ILE A 441 15.28 32.16 -31.30
C ILE A 441 16.25 32.87 -32.26
N ARG A 442 16.63 32.25 -33.38
CA ARG A 442 17.29 32.97 -34.50
C ARG A 442 16.23 33.19 -35.58
N GLY A 443 15.74 34.43 -35.74
CA GLY A 443 14.72 34.77 -36.75
C GLY A 443 13.27 34.63 -36.25
N ILE A 444 12.41 33.96 -37.04
CA ILE A 444 11.01 33.66 -36.71
C ILE A 444 10.79 32.14 -36.59
N LEU A 445 9.91 31.72 -35.69
CA LEU A 445 9.64 30.30 -35.39
C LEU A 445 8.18 30.09 -35.01
N PHE A 446 7.56 29.01 -35.48
CA PHE A 446 6.26 28.56 -34.98
C PHE A 446 6.36 27.88 -33.60
N ASP A 447 5.39 28.17 -32.74
CA ASP A 447 5.21 27.57 -31.42
C ASP A 447 3.78 26.98 -31.31
N PRO A 448 3.65 25.66 -31.17
CA PRO A 448 4.72 24.66 -31.07
C PRO A 448 5.49 24.45 -32.40
N PRO A 449 6.79 24.11 -32.34
CA PRO A 449 7.57 23.78 -33.54
C PRO A 449 7.25 22.38 -34.06
N GLY A 450 7.37 22.19 -35.38
CA GLY A 450 7.27 20.87 -36.01
C GLY A 450 5.88 20.47 -36.49
N PRO A 451 5.71 19.23 -36.96
CA PRO A 451 4.49 18.84 -37.67
C PRO A 451 3.26 18.75 -36.75
N LEU A 452 2.12 19.27 -37.18
CA LEU A 452 0.87 19.30 -36.44
C LEU A 452 -0.23 18.50 -37.16
N SER A 453 -1.13 17.92 -36.39
CA SER A 453 -2.42 17.46 -36.90
C SER A 453 -3.52 18.44 -36.50
N LEU A 454 -4.48 18.62 -37.40
CA LEU A 454 -5.70 19.38 -37.12
C LEU A 454 -6.86 18.41 -36.89
N HIS A 455 -7.95 18.87 -36.29
CA HIS A 455 -9.22 18.15 -36.30
C HIS A 455 -10.20 18.93 -37.15
N ALA A 456 -10.95 18.23 -38.01
CA ALA A 456 -11.91 18.87 -38.90
C ALA A 456 -12.90 19.74 -38.11
N GLY A 457 -13.01 21.02 -38.48
CA GLY A 457 -13.92 21.99 -37.86
C GLY A 457 -13.47 22.56 -36.52
N ILE A 458 -12.30 22.17 -35.98
CA ILE A 458 -11.79 22.68 -34.70
C ILE A 458 -10.62 23.64 -34.98
N PRO A 459 -10.78 24.97 -34.77
CA PRO A 459 -9.69 25.91 -34.91
C PRO A 459 -8.57 25.65 -33.92
N ARG A 460 -7.35 25.50 -34.43
CA ARG A 460 -6.14 25.38 -33.62
C ARG A 460 -5.43 26.73 -33.57
N GLU A 461 -5.18 27.25 -32.38
CA GLU A 461 -4.37 28.45 -32.20
C GLU A 461 -2.88 28.08 -32.24
N ILE A 462 -2.10 28.84 -33.01
CA ILE A 462 -0.67 28.66 -33.21
C ILE A 462 -0.01 30.01 -33.00
N ARG A 463 1.17 30.00 -32.37
CA ARG A 463 1.96 31.22 -32.18
C ARG A 463 3.11 31.28 -33.16
N LEU A 464 3.42 32.48 -33.64
CA LEU A 464 4.69 32.79 -34.28
C LEU A 464 5.50 33.66 -33.31
N LEU A 465 6.72 33.23 -33.01
CA LEU A 465 7.66 33.92 -32.16
C LEU A 465 8.80 34.48 -33.00
N GLY A 466 9.34 35.64 -32.65
CA GLY A 466 10.55 36.15 -33.29
C GLY A 466 11.23 37.29 -32.56
N GLU A 467 12.43 37.66 -33.01
CA GLU A 467 13.22 38.76 -32.45
C GLU A 467 12.82 40.11 -33.07
N ALA A 468 12.28 41.00 -32.25
CA ALA A 468 11.77 42.30 -32.71
C ALA A 468 12.85 43.27 -33.24
N PRO A 469 14.09 43.32 -32.70
CA PRO A 469 15.16 44.19 -33.21
C PRO A 469 15.67 43.85 -34.61
N ARG A 470 15.41 42.62 -35.10
CA ARG A 470 15.88 42.16 -36.41
C ARG A 470 14.90 42.44 -37.53
N LEU A 471 13.63 42.70 -37.22
CA LEU A 471 12.61 42.93 -38.24
C LEU A 471 12.39 44.42 -38.46
N ALA A 472 12.08 44.81 -39.69
CA ALA A 472 11.71 46.18 -40.01
C ALA A 472 10.54 46.65 -39.12
N SER A 473 10.62 47.85 -38.57
CA SER A 473 9.67 48.39 -37.56
C SER A 473 8.20 48.41 -38.04
N ASP A 474 8.04 48.52 -39.36
CA ASP A 474 6.82 48.52 -40.16
C ASP A 474 6.59 47.23 -40.95
N GLY A 475 7.48 46.24 -40.80
CA GLY A 475 7.43 44.95 -41.49
C GLY A 475 6.12 44.20 -41.27
N GLU A 476 5.64 43.58 -42.34
CA GLU A 476 4.48 42.69 -42.35
C GLU A 476 4.96 41.24 -42.33
N VAL A 477 4.31 40.41 -41.52
CA VAL A 477 4.46 38.96 -41.59
C VAL A 477 3.32 38.41 -42.42
N VAL A 478 3.65 37.70 -43.50
CA VAL A 478 2.68 37.02 -44.37
C VAL A 478 2.68 35.53 -44.04
N LEU A 479 1.49 34.98 -43.82
CA LEU A 479 1.23 33.57 -43.60
C LEU A 479 0.52 32.98 -44.81
N SER A 480 1.08 31.92 -45.40
CA SER A 480 0.46 31.20 -46.52
C SER A 480 0.33 29.72 -46.21
N SER A 481 -0.59 29.03 -46.87
CA SER A 481 -0.73 27.57 -46.80
C SER A 481 -0.52 26.98 -48.18
N THR A 482 0.26 25.90 -48.27
CA THR A 482 0.44 25.14 -49.51
C THR A 482 -0.77 24.26 -49.84
N ASN A 483 -1.77 24.18 -48.95
CA ASN A 483 -3.03 23.47 -49.18
C ASN A 483 -4.23 24.41 -49.00
N PRO A 484 -5.09 24.60 -50.02
CA PRO A 484 -6.25 25.48 -49.96
C PRO A 484 -7.33 25.01 -48.96
N ASP A 485 -7.33 23.74 -48.57
CA ASP A 485 -8.24 23.19 -47.55
C ASP A 485 -7.85 23.63 -46.12
N ILE A 486 -6.68 24.25 -45.94
CA ILE A 486 -6.16 24.74 -44.66
C ILE A 486 -6.20 26.26 -44.68
N SER A 487 -7.08 26.83 -43.85
CA SER A 487 -7.29 28.27 -43.74
C SER A 487 -6.55 28.86 -42.53
N LEU A 488 -6.02 30.07 -42.71
CA LEU A 488 -5.24 30.82 -41.71
C LEU A 488 -5.98 32.11 -41.36
N GLN A 489 -6.12 32.41 -40.06
CA GLN A 489 -6.85 33.58 -39.60
C GLN A 489 -6.13 34.30 -38.45
N PRO A 490 -5.61 35.52 -38.65
CA PRO A 490 -5.42 36.19 -39.96
C PRO A 490 -4.26 35.55 -40.76
N ASP A 491 -4.19 35.84 -42.06
CA ASP A 491 -3.13 35.41 -43.00
C ASP A 491 -2.00 36.44 -43.15
N ARG A 492 -2.14 37.62 -42.54
CA ARG A 492 -1.12 38.67 -42.50
C ARG A 492 -1.23 39.49 -41.23
N PHE A 493 -0.11 40.01 -40.72
CA PHE A 493 -0.12 40.92 -39.57
C PHE A 493 1.11 41.83 -39.50
N SER A 494 0.91 43.05 -39.01
CA SER A 494 2.02 44.00 -38.78
C SER A 494 2.68 43.76 -37.42
N ILE A 495 4.02 43.78 -37.41
CA ILE A 495 4.85 43.61 -36.21
C ILE A 495 4.58 44.72 -35.18
N SER A 496 4.16 45.90 -35.62
CA SER A 496 3.74 47.01 -34.76
C SER A 496 2.57 46.65 -33.83
N ARG A 497 1.71 45.70 -34.24
CA ARG A 497 0.53 45.24 -33.47
C ARG A 497 0.79 43.98 -32.63
N ALA A 498 1.97 43.37 -32.74
CA ALA A 498 2.31 42.18 -31.96
C ALA A 498 2.66 42.56 -30.51
N ARG A 499 2.33 41.69 -29.54
CA ARG A 499 2.74 41.89 -28.15
C ARG A 499 4.26 41.78 -28.06
N LYS A 500 4.92 42.85 -27.58
CA LYS A 500 6.38 42.91 -27.39
C LYS A 500 6.74 42.72 -25.91
N ARG A 501 7.69 41.83 -25.63
CA ARG A 501 8.29 41.66 -24.29
C ARG A 501 9.77 41.30 -24.47
N SER A 502 10.67 42.00 -23.76
CA SER A 502 12.12 41.70 -23.78
C SER A 502 12.76 41.64 -25.18
N GLY A 503 12.33 42.48 -26.13
CA GLY A 503 12.87 42.47 -27.50
C GLY A 503 12.39 41.31 -28.38
N ARG A 504 11.34 40.59 -27.98
CA ARG A 504 10.70 39.53 -28.77
C ARG A 504 9.24 39.87 -29.01
N PHE A 505 8.69 39.37 -30.12
CA PHE A 505 7.26 39.43 -30.39
C PHE A 505 6.65 38.02 -30.40
N ALA A 506 5.39 37.95 -30.02
CA ALA A 506 4.56 36.76 -30.15
C ALA A 506 3.24 37.13 -30.82
N PHE A 507 2.87 36.39 -31.86
CA PHE A 507 1.62 36.58 -32.57
C PHE A 507 0.83 35.27 -32.63
N ALA A 508 -0.43 35.29 -32.22
CA ALA A 508 -1.31 34.14 -32.28
C ALA A 508 -2.22 34.22 -33.50
N PHE A 509 -2.28 33.16 -34.29
CA PHE A 509 -3.19 32.99 -35.43
C PHE A 509 -3.88 31.63 -35.35
N ARG A 510 -5.01 31.49 -36.04
CA ARG A 510 -5.78 30.25 -36.06
C ARG A 510 -5.58 29.51 -37.37
N VAL A 511 -5.41 28.19 -37.28
CA VAL A 511 -5.38 27.28 -38.40
C VAL A 511 -6.61 26.37 -38.33
N VAL A 512 -7.39 26.33 -39.41
CA VAL A 512 -8.65 25.58 -39.49
C VAL A 512 -8.74 24.83 -40.81
N SER A 513 -9.20 23.60 -40.77
CA SER A 513 -9.60 22.85 -41.97
C SER A 513 -10.84 22.03 -41.67
N ASN A 514 -11.67 21.81 -42.68
CA ASN A 514 -12.84 20.92 -42.62
C ASN A 514 -12.63 19.61 -43.41
N ALA A 515 -11.52 19.49 -44.16
CA ALA A 515 -11.30 18.39 -45.08
C ALA A 515 -10.42 17.31 -44.44
N VAL A 516 -11.06 16.23 -43.96
CA VAL A 516 -10.37 15.09 -43.33
C VAL A 516 -9.35 14.44 -44.27
N GLY A 517 -8.21 14.01 -43.74
CA GLY A 517 -7.13 13.33 -44.44
C GLY A 517 -6.16 14.28 -45.15
N ARG A 518 -6.43 15.59 -45.19
CA ARG A 518 -5.60 16.58 -45.89
C ARG A 518 -4.40 17.02 -45.05
N GLY A 519 -3.24 17.16 -45.68
CA GLY A 519 -2.04 17.75 -45.09
C GLY A 519 -1.51 18.89 -45.97
N GLY A 520 -0.61 19.70 -45.45
CA GLY A 520 -0.02 20.85 -46.15
C GLY A 520 1.09 21.47 -45.33
N LYS A 521 1.66 22.58 -45.82
CA LYS A 521 2.61 23.39 -45.06
C LYS A 521 2.02 24.78 -44.87
N VAL A 522 2.27 25.36 -43.71
CA VAL A 522 2.02 26.77 -43.42
C VAL A 522 3.37 27.48 -43.39
N GLU A 523 3.53 28.51 -44.19
CA GLU A 523 4.78 29.26 -44.35
C GLU A 523 4.59 30.66 -43.75
N ALA A 524 5.55 31.12 -42.96
CA ALA A 524 5.62 32.49 -42.48
C ALA A 524 6.82 33.18 -43.13
N ILE A 525 6.60 34.37 -43.69
CA ILE A 525 7.65 35.19 -44.33
C ILE A 525 7.61 36.59 -43.72
N ALA A 526 8.78 37.15 -43.40
CA ALA A 526 8.93 38.50 -42.85
C ALA A 526 10.24 39.17 -43.32
N ASP A 527 10.25 40.50 -43.45
CA ASP A 527 11.42 41.28 -43.88
C ASP A 527 12.36 41.62 -42.70
N GLU A 528 13.66 41.34 -42.86
CA GLU A 528 14.73 41.75 -41.93
C GLU A 528 15.15 43.22 -42.19
N VAL A 529 15.73 43.88 -41.17
CA VAL A 529 16.17 45.29 -41.25
C VAL A 529 17.20 45.52 -42.38
N ASP A 530 18.00 44.52 -42.71
CA ASP A 530 19.04 44.58 -43.75
C ASP A 530 18.54 44.24 -45.17
N GLY A 531 17.24 43.97 -45.34
CA GLY A 531 16.59 43.65 -46.62
C GLY A 531 16.53 42.17 -47.00
N ASP A 532 17.03 41.28 -46.14
CA ASP A 532 16.91 39.82 -46.29
C ASP A 532 15.53 39.30 -45.82
N LEU A 533 15.11 38.14 -46.33
CA LEU A 533 13.84 37.50 -45.96
C LEU A 533 14.03 36.43 -44.89
N LEU A 534 13.28 36.54 -43.80
CA LEU A 534 13.15 35.50 -42.79
C LEU A 534 11.95 34.60 -43.13
N ASN A 535 12.19 33.30 -43.18
CA ASN A 535 11.14 32.31 -43.39
C ASN A 535 11.09 31.25 -42.28
N SER A 536 9.89 30.70 -42.05
CA SER A 536 9.67 29.55 -41.20
C SER A 536 8.54 28.70 -41.76
N GLU A 537 8.63 27.38 -41.61
CA GLU A 537 7.64 26.44 -42.10
C GLU A 537 7.03 25.62 -40.96
N LEU A 538 5.74 25.32 -41.08
CA LEU A 538 4.98 24.45 -40.20
C LEU A 538 4.24 23.40 -41.01
N VAL A 539 4.57 22.13 -40.79
CA VAL A 539 3.93 21.03 -41.53
C VAL A 539 2.61 20.66 -40.86
N ILE A 540 1.49 20.70 -41.58
CA ILE A 540 0.24 20.06 -41.17
C ILE A 540 0.22 18.64 -41.75
N ARG A 541 0.44 17.62 -40.90
CA ARG A 541 0.52 16.20 -41.34
C ARG A 541 -0.80 15.70 -41.90
N SER A 542 -1.89 15.92 -41.17
CA SER A 542 -3.22 15.46 -41.56
C SER A 542 -4.31 16.14 -40.74
N VAL A 543 -5.48 16.35 -41.33
CA VAL A 543 -6.72 16.77 -40.68
C VAL A 543 -7.48 15.50 -40.27
N MET A 544 -7.60 15.27 -38.97
CA MET A 544 -8.26 14.11 -38.39
C MET A 544 -9.77 14.35 -38.25
N PRO A 545 -10.60 13.30 -38.17
CA PRO A 545 -11.99 13.43 -37.73
C PRO A 545 -12.10 14.12 -36.35
N PRO A 546 -13.22 14.77 -36.03
CA PRO A 546 -13.43 15.38 -34.71
C PRO A 546 -13.40 14.30 -33.61
N PRO A 547 -12.78 14.56 -32.45
CA PRO A 547 -12.65 13.59 -31.36
C PRO A 547 -14.02 13.34 -30.67
N ILE A 548 -14.29 12.08 -30.28
CA ILE A 548 -15.55 11.66 -29.64
C ILE A 548 -15.29 11.20 -28.20
N LEU A 549 -15.99 11.79 -27.21
CA LEU A 549 -15.96 11.35 -25.82
C LEU A 549 -17.04 10.28 -25.65
N LEU A 550 -16.68 9.13 -25.08
CA LEU A 550 -17.65 8.07 -24.80
C LEU A 550 -18.49 8.38 -23.54
N PRO A 551 -19.83 8.24 -23.60
CA PRO A 551 -20.70 8.44 -22.45
C PRO A 551 -20.47 7.35 -21.39
N PRO A 552 -20.68 7.64 -20.09
CA PRO A 552 -20.57 6.65 -19.02
C PRO A 552 -21.48 5.43 -19.25
N GLU A 553 -20.93 4.22 -19.14
CA GLU A 553 -21.67 2.97 -19.39
C GLU A 553 -22.90 2.82 -18.49
N ASN A 554 -22.80 3.30 -17.25
CA ASN A 554 -23.85 3.26 -16.23
C ASN A 554 -24.56 4.60 -16.04
N GLY A 555 -24.53 5.49 -17.04
CA GLY A 555 -25.25 6.77 -17.04
C GLY A 555 -24.57 7.91 -16.26
N MET A 556 -23.82 7.61 -15.19
CA MET A 556 -22.93 8.57 -14.55
C MET A 556 -21.69 7.89 -13.96
N GLU A 557 -20.56 8.59 -13.95
CA GLU A 557 -19.32 8.11 -13.32
C GLU A 557 -18.38 9.27 -12.97
N PHE A 558 -17.50 9.04 -12.01
CA PHE A 558 -16.41 9.97 -11.73
C PHE A 558 -15.16 9.60 -12.54
N ARG A 559 -14.51 10.60 -13.13
CA ARG A 559 -13.20 10.46 -13.76
C ARG A 559 -12.25 11.56 -13.22
N PRO A 560 -11.14 11.20 -12.55
CA PRO A 560 -10.76 9.85 -12.12
C PRO A 560 -11.61 9.34 -10.93
N THR A 561 -11.66 8.02 -10.75
CA THR A 561 -12.30 7.35 -9.61
C THR A 561 -11.49 7.45 -8.31
N LEU A 562 -10.20 7.78 -8.40
CA LEU A 562 -9.34 8.18 -7.28
C LEU A 562 -8.75 9.55 -7.57
N ALA A 563 -9.01 10.54 -6.71
CA ALA A 563 -8.44 11.88 -6.84
C ALA A 563 -7.69 12.28 -5.56
N SER A 564 -6.57 12.96 -5.71
CA SER A 564 -5.72 13.39 -4.59
C SER A 564 -5.56 14.91 -4.54
N ALA A 565 -5.38 15.44 -3.32
CA ALA A 565 -4.99 16.82 -3.07
C ALA A 565 -3.89 16.87 -2.01
N SER A 566 -3.13 17.96 -1.99
CA SER A 566 -2.23 18.26 -0.87
C SER A 566 -2.99 18.88 0.31
N PRO A 567 -2.46 18.82 1.55
CA PRO A 567 -3.06 19.53 2.68
C PRO A 567 -3.34 20.99 2.32
N HIS A 568 -4.57 21.43 2.61
CA HIS A 568 -5.10 22.76 2.34
C HIS A 568 -5.23 23.16 0.86
N ARG A 569 -4.82 22.32 -0.09
CA ARG A 569 -4.98 22.57 -1.53
C ARG A 569 -6.33 22.05 -2.03
N LYS A 570 -6.82 22.71 -3.10
CA LYS A 570 -8.07 22.37 -3.78
C LYS A 570 -7.82 21.18 -4.72
N GLY A 571 -8.43 20.04 -4.43
CA GLY A 571 -8.53 18.91 -5.35
C GLY A 571 -9.75 19.03 -6.25
N VAL A 572 -9.72 18.34 -7.39
CA VAL A 572 -10.86 18.25 -8.33
C VAL A 572 -11.00 16.83 -8.86
N THR A 573 -12.24 16.36 -8.97
CA THR A 573 -12.65 15.23 -9.80
C THR A 573 -13.82 15.67 -10.68
N PHE A 574 -14.12 14.96 -11.76
CA PHE A 574 -15.21 15.30 -12.67
C PHE A 574 -16.28 14.21 -12.67
N LEU A 575 -17.52 14.62 -12.49
CA LEU A 575 -18.68 13.76 -12.69
C LEU A 575 -19.12 13.88 -14.15
N PHE A 576 -18.99 12.79 -14.90
CA PHE A 576 -19.51 12.65 -16.26
C PHE A 576 -20.91 12.05 -16.23
N ILE A 577 -21.79 12.55 -17.09
CA ILE A 577 -23.21 12.18 -17.12
C ILE A 577 -23.63 11.97 -18.57
N ASP A 578 -24.23 10.82 -18.87
CA ASP A 578 -24.93 10.57 -20.13
C ASP A 578 -26.29 11.28 -20.11
N THR A 579 -26.39 12.38 -20.86
CA THR A 579 -27.62 13.20 -20.87
C THR A 579 -28.79 12.53 -21.58
N LYS A 580 -28.59 11.40 -22.27
CA LYS A 580 -29.70 10.57 -22.77
C LYS A 580 -30.39 9.80 -21.64
N ARG A 581 -29.63 9.43 -20.59
CA ARG A 581 -30.12 8.64 -19.45
C ARG A 581 -30.51 9.51 -18.25
N ILE A 582 -29.75 10.59 -18.02
CA ILE A 582 -29.98 11.59 -16.99
C ILE A 582 -30.14 12.94 -17.69
N PRO A 583 -31.38 13.31 -18.09
CA PRO A 583 -31.62 14.51 -18.89
C PRO A 583 -31.10 15.80 -18.26
N ILE A 584 -30.93 16.83 -19.09
CA ILE A 584 -30.79 18.21 -18.63
C ILE A 584 -31.95 18.53 -17.66
N ASP A 585 -31.67 19.39 -16.68
CA ASP A 585 -32.49 19.73 -15.53
C ASP A 585 -32.64 18.64 -14.45
N SER A 586 -32.04 17.46 -14.64
CA SER A 586 -31.99 16.44 -13.58
C SER A 586 -31.19 16.92 -12.37
N GLU A 587 -31.69 16.59 -11.18
CA GLU A 587 -31.05 16.93 -9.91
C GLU A 587 -30.04 15.85 -9.50
N ILE A 588 -28.83 16.29 -9.15
CA ILE A 588 -27.70 15.48 -8.72
C ILE A 588 -27.38 15.79 -7.25
N HIS A 589 -27.38 14.76 -6.42
CA HIS A 589 -26.97 14.87 -5.02
C HIS A 589 -25.57 14.31 -4.83
N ILE A 590 -24.63 15.14 -4.39
CA ILE A 590 -23.24 14.75 -4.16
C ILE A 590 -22.91 14.90 -2.68
N ARG A 591 -22.43 13.84 -2.05
CA ARG A 591 -22.07 13.83 -0.63
C ARG A 591 -20.80 13.02 -0.36
N MET A 592 -20.14 13.30 0.75
CA MET A 592 -19.12 12.43 1.31
C MET A 592 -19.75 11.42 2.27
N GLU A 593 -19.32 10.16 2.19
CA GLU A 593 -19.66 9.14 3.20
C GLU A 593 -18.88 9.37 4.50
N LYS A 594 -19.39 8.82 5.62
CA LYS A 594 -18.78 9.01 6.96
C LYS A 594 -17.38 8.39 7.00
N GLY A 595 -16.38 9.21 7.34
CA GLY A 595 -14.99 8.79 7.55
C GLY A 595 -14.27 9.70 8.56
N PRO A 596 -13.02 9.39 8.97
CA PRO A 596 -12.25 10.21 9.89
C PRO A 596 -12.15 11.69 9.41
N GLY A 597 -12.15 12.62 10.37
CA GLY A 597 -12.45 14.04 10.16
C GLY A 597 -11.42 14.85 9.35
N GLY A 598 -11.91 15.86 8.63
CA GLY A 598 -11.14 16.99 8.06
C GLY A 598 -11.09 17.10 6.53
N LEU A 599 -11.68 16.17 5.78
CA LEU A 599 -11.90 16.26 4.32
C LEU A 599 -13.34 16.71 4.02
N ALA A 600 -13.50 17.69 3.13
CA ALA A 600 -14.81 18.26 2.76
C ALA A 600 -14.91 18.57 1.25
N LEU A 601 -16.13 18.61 0.74
CA LEU A 601 -16.46 19.15 -0.58
C LEU A 601 -16.44 20.68 -0.52
N LEU A 602 -16.19 21.34 -1.65
CA LEU A 602 -16.24 22.80 -1.76
C LEU A 602 -17.44 23.22 -2.61
N THR A 603 -18.25 24.13 -2.09
CA THR A 603 -19.30 24.82 -2.84
C THR A 603 -18.71 25.88 -3.78
N GLY A 604 -19.54 26.53 -4.60
CA GLY A 604 -19.08 27.55 -5.56
C GLY A 604 -18.40 28.76 -4.92
N ASP A 605 -18.76 29.08 -3.67
CA ASP A 605 -18.15 30.09 -2.79
C ASP A 605 -16.98 29.54 -1.94
N GLU A 606 -16.50 28.34 -2.25
CA GLU A 606 -15.42 27.63 -1.54
C GLU A 606 -15.71 27.26 -0.07
N THR A 607 -16.98 27.24 0.33
CA THR A 607 -17.38 26.78 1.67
C THR A 607 -17.23 25.26 1.78
N SER A 608 -16.61 24.79 2.87
CA SER A 608 -16.38 23.36 3.13
C SER A 608 -17.65 22.68 3.66
N VAL A 609 -18.17 21.71 2.91
CA VAL A 609 -19.41 20.98 3.24
C VAL A 609 -19.25 19.47 3.10
N LEU A 610 -20.08 18.69 3.81
CA LEU A 610 -20.12 17.23 3.66
C LEU A 610 -21.06 16.77 2.54
N ALA A 611 -21.97 17.64 2.10
CA ALA A 611 -22.86 17.43 0.99
C ALA A 611 -23.02 18.74 0.24
N LEU A 612 -22.88 18.69 -1.09
CA LEU A 612 -23.17 19.84 -1.92
C LEU A 612 -24.68 20.10 -1.95
N PRO A 613 -25.11 21.36 -2.08
CA PRO A 613 -26.48 21.67 -2.49
C PRO A 613 -26.84 20.89 -3.77
N PRO A 614 -28.10 20.47 -3.95
CA PRO A 614 -28.49 19.73 -5.14
C PRO A 614 -28.12 20.49 -6.42
N LEU A 615 -27.38 19.83 -7.31
CA LEU A 615 -26.88 20.42 -8.55
C LEU A 615 -27.82 20.04 -9.69
N ARG A 616 -28.26 21.00 -10.50
CA ARG A 616 -29.02 20.71 -11.73
C ARG A 616 -28.08 20.59 -12.92
N VAL A 617 -28.27 19.55 -13.73
CA VAL A 617 -27.53 19.40 -14.99
C VAL A 617 -28.03 20.48 -15.97
N SER A 618 -27.23 21.51 -16.27
CA SER A 618 -27.58 22.55 -17.23
C SER A 618 -26.87 22.37 -18.57
N SER A 619 -27.30 23.11 -19.59
CA SER A 619 -26.64 23.16 -20.90
C SER A 619 -25.19 23.65 -20.83
N SER A 620 -24.81 24.44 -19.82
CA SER A 620 -23.42 24.87 -19.62
C SER A 620 -22.50 23.75 -19.14
N HIS A 621 -23.06 22.63 -18.65
CA HIS A 621 -22.28 21.44 -18.32
C HIS A 621 -22.02 20.55 -19.54
N LEU A 622 -22.67 20.79 -20.68
CA LEU A 622 -22.45 19.98 -21.88
C LEU A 622 -21.00 20.14 -22.37
N VAL A 623 -20.39 19.01 -22.73
CA VAL A 623 -19.10 19.02 -23.40
C VAL A 623 -19.28 19.67 -24.77
N LYS A 624 -18.41 20.62 -25.10
CA LYS A 624 -18.48 21.37 -26.36
C LYS A 624 -18.49 20.39 -27.53
N ASP A 625 -19.41 20.61 -28.47
CA ASP A 625 -19.65 19.78 -29.67
C ASP A 625 -20.24 18.38 -29.40
N MET A 626 -20.64 18.08 -28.15
CA MET A 626 -21.28 16.80 -27.77
C MET A 626 -22.60 17.04 -27.04
N LYS A 627 -23.71 16.64 -27.68
CA LYS A 627 -25.06 16.87 -27.15
C LYS A 627 -25.46 15.89 -26.04
N ASN A 628 -24.75 14.78 -25.90
CA ASN A 628 -25.14 13.65 -25.05
C ASN A 628 -24.30 13.49 -23.77
N ILE A 629 -23.35 14.38 -23.48
CA ILE A 629 -22.48 14.24 -22.30
C ILE A 629 -22.36 15.57 -21.56
N ALA A 630 -22.65 15.53 -20.26
CA ALA A 630 -22.38 16.62 -19.34
C ALA A 630 -21.17 16.31 -18.44
N ARG A 631 -20.38 17.33 -18.11
CA ARG A 631 -19.20 17.27 -17.24
C ARG A 631 -19.34 18.29 -16.11
N ILE A 632 -19.41 17.82 -14.87
CA ILE A 632 -19.55 18.66 -13.68
C ILE A 632 -18.28 18.54 -12.83
N PRO A 633 -17.54 19.64 -12.58
CA PRO A 633 -16.40 19.62 -11.67
C PRO A 633 -16.87 19.50 -10.21
N VAL A 634 -16.21 18.62 -9.45
CA VAL A 634 -16.46 18.40 -8.02
C VAL A 634 -15.18 18.65 -7.25
N TYR A 635 -15.19 19.72 -6.46
CA TYR A 635 -14.02 20.18 -5.72
C TYR A 635 -14.02 19.66 -4.29
N PHE A 636 -12.84 19.39 -3.76
CA PHE A 636 -12.64 18.94 -2.38
C PHE A 636 -11.37 19.55 -1.76
N ARG A 637 -11.30 19.58 -0.43
CA ARG A 637 -10.15 20.06 0.33
C ARG A 637 -10.02 19.26 1.62
N GLY A 638 -8.79 18.98 2.02
CA GLY A 638 -8.52 18.42 3.35
C GLY A 638 -7.47 19.19 4.12
N GLN A 639 -7.31 18.84 5.38
CA GLN A 639 -6.50 19.54 6.36
C GLN A 639 -5.19 18.83 6.69
N ALA A 640 -5.12 17.50 6.57
CA ALA A 640 -3.97 16.72 7.01
C ALA A 640 -3.73 15.48 6.15
N LYS A 641 -2.47 15.02 6.12
CA LYS A 641 -2.05 13.79 5.44
C LYS A 641 -2.83 12.57 5.96
N GLY A 642 -3.13 11.63 5.06
CA GLY A 642 -3.79 10.38 5.38
C GLY A 642 -5.31 10.51 5.56
N GLN A 643 -5.88 11.68 5.25
CA GLN A 643 -7.33 11.83 5.16
C GLN A 643 -7.81 11.21 3.85
N GLU A 644 -8.80 10.33 3.94
CA GLU A 644 -9.42 9.66 2.80
C GLU A 644 -10.92 9.57 3.02
N ARG A 645 -11.72 9.83 1.98
CA ARG A 645 -13.17 9.62 1.99
C ARG A 645 -13.71 9.23 0.62
N GLU A 646 -14.85 8.56 0.62
CA GLU A 646 -15.64 8.32 -0.58
C GLU A 646 -16.60 9.48 -0.83
N ILE A 647 -16.63 9.99 -2.06
CA ILE A 647 -17.67 10.88 -2.60
C ILE A 647 -18.65 10.02 -3.37
N VAL A 648 -19.94 10.21 -3.12
CA VAL A 648 -21.03 9.52 -3.80
C VAL A 648 -21.94 10.54 -4.47
N ALA A 649 -22.18 10.36 -5.76
CA ALA A 649 -23.18 11.09 -6.55
C ALA A 649 -24.40 10.21 -6.80
N LYS A 650 -25.61 10.78 -6.68
CA LYS A 650 -26.88 10.11 -6.96
C LYS A 650 -27.78 10.98 -7.81
N ALA A 651 -28.44 10.38 -8.79
CA ALA A 651 -29.41 11.03 -9.67
C ALA A 651 -30.61 10.13 -9.95
N LYS A 652 -31.75 10.74 -10.33
CA LYS A 652 -32.89 10.03 -10.91
C LYS A 652 -32.93 10.36 -12.40
N GLY A 653 -32.88 9.36 -13.27
CA GLY A 653 -33.05 9.59 -14.70
C GLY A 653 -34.51 9.50 -15.16
N SER A 654 -34.69 9.63 -16.47
CA SER A 654 -35.99 9.70 -17.14
C SER A 654 -36.92 8.52 -16.84
N ASN A 655 -36.37 7.30 -16.67
CA ASN A 655 -37.14 6.08 -16.42
C ASN A 655 -37.41 5.80 -14.92
N ARG A 656 -37.28 6.80 -14.03
CA ARG A 656 -37.25 6.63 -12.55
C ARG A 656 -36.12 5.74 -12.04
N HIS A 657 -35.22 5.30 -12.92
CA HIS A 657 -34.02 4.56 -12.55
C HIS A 657 -33.08 5.45 -11.72
N LYS A 658 -32.50 4.87 -10.67
CA LYS A 658 -31.57 5.57 -9.78
C LYS A 658 -30.15 5.28 -10.22
N TYR A 659 -29.43 6.34 -10.56
CA TYR A 659 -28.04 6.28 -10.96
C TYR A 659 -27.15 6.61 -9.77
N HIS A 660 -25.99 5.95 -9.70
CA HIS A 660 -25.00 6.16 -8.67
C HIS A 660 -23.60 6.14 -9.26
N ALA A 661 -22.72 6.98 -8.73
CA ALA A 661 -21.29 6.94 -8.98
C ALA A 661 -20.55 7.23 -7.68
N SER A 662 -19.38 6.63 -7.50
CA SER A 662 -18.49 6.98 -6.41
C SER A 662 -17.06 7.18 -6.84
N ALA A 663 -16.34 7.98 -6.05
CA ALA A 663 -14.91 8.21 -6.18
C ALA A 663 -14.27 8.30 -4.80
N THR A 664 -13.04 7.85 -4.69
CA THR A 664 -12.22 8.03 -3.49
C THR A 664 -11.42 9.32 -3.62
N VAL A 665 -11.44 10.15 -2.58
CA VAL A 665 -10.63 11.37 -2.48
C VAL A 665 -9.72 11.30 -1.27
N GLN A 666 -8.47 11.70 -1.47
CA GLN A 666 -7.44 11.58 -0.43
C GLN A 666 -6.55 12.81 -0.34
N VAL A 667 -6.01 13.04 0.85
CA VAL A 667 -5.00 14.06 1.13
C VAL A 667 -3.67 13.38 1.35
N ARG A 668 -2.74 13.58 0.42
CA ARG A 668 -1.36 13.13 0.54
C ARG A 668 -0.47 14.36 0.61
N GLU A 669 0.62 14.31 1.36
CA GLU A 669 1.65 15.33 1.17
C GLU A 669 2.04 15.34 -0.30
N SER A 670 1.98 16.51 -0.93
CA SER A 670 2.91 16.75 -2.02
C SER A 670 4.25 16.90 -1.33
N GLU A 671 5.00 15.80 -1.26
CA GLU A 671 6.38 15.97 -1.67
C GLU A 671 6.25 16.58 -3.06
N GLN A 672 6.61 17.86 -3.24
CA GLN A 672 7.13 18.20 -4.55
C GLN A 672 8.41 17.39 -4.60
N PRO A 673 8.46 16.29 -5.38
CA PRO A 673 9.66 15.50 -5.42
C PRO A 673 10.71 16.42 -6.04
N VAL A 674 11.87 16.51 -5.39
CA VAL A 674 13.06 17.00 -6.07
C VAL A 674 13.37 15.96 -7.16
N GLY A 675 12.84 16.15 -8.37
CA GLY A 675 13.09 15.29 -9.53
C GLY A 675 11.87 14.76 -10.30
N GLY A 676 11.02 15.60 -10.90
CA GLY A 676 10.04 15.22 -11.95
C GLY A 676 8.98 14.16 -11.60
N GLU A 677 8.17 13.76 -12.58
CA GLU A 677 7.12 12.72 -12.44
C GLU A 677 7.72 11.31 -12.36
N PHE A 678 8.73 11.01 -13.18
CA PHE A 678 9.49 9.76 -13.20
C PHE A 678 10.85 9.99 -12.52
N ARG A 679 11.20 9.15 -11.53
CA ARG A 679 12.42 9.29 -10.74
C ARG A 679 13.44 8.19 -11.01
N GLU A 680 13.02 6.94 -10.83
CA GLU A 680 13.94 5.81 -10.91
C GLU A 680 13.22 4.52 -11.37
N PRO A 681 13.96 3.56 -11.95
CA PRO A 681 13.46 2.21 -12.13
C PRO A 681 13.81 1.33 -10.92
N ASP A 682 12.96 0.37 -10.60
CA ASP A 682 13.24 -0.61 -9.54
C ASP A 682 12.64 -1.97 -9.89
N TYR A 683 13.16 -3.05 -9.31
CA TYR A 683 12.88 -4.43 -9.70
C TYR A 683 12.22 -5.22 -8.57
N ARG A 684 10.98 -5.70 -8.80
CA ARG A 684 10.24 -6.49 -7.80
C ARG A 684 9.19 -7.38 -8.43
N ARG A 685 8.64 -8.31 -7.64
CA ARG A 685 7.53 -9.14 -8.09
C ARG A 685 6.23 -8.32 -8.13
N LEU A 686 5.56 -8.27 -9.28
CA LEU A 686 4.23 -7.66 -9.43
C LEU A 686 3.13 -8.74 -9.52
N ASP A 687 1.96 -8.45 -8.96
CA ASP A 687 0.74 -9.25 -9.11
C ASP A 687 -0.43 -8.32 -9.54
N PRO A 688 -1.05 -8.51 -10.72
CA PRO A 688 -0.75 -9.53 -11.73
C PRO A 688 0.66 -9.39 -12.36
N PRO A 689 1.19 -10.45 -13.02
CA PRO A 689 2.56 -10.46 -13.55
C PRO A 689 2.70 -9.62 -14.84
N LEU A 690 2.49 -8.31 -14.72
CA LEU A 690 2.75 -7.31 -15.76
C LEU A 690 4.25 -7.22 -16.06
N VAL A 691 4.63 -6.63 -17.20
CA VAL A 691 6.04 -6.34 -17.53
C VAL A 691 6.59 -5.26 -16.59
N SER A 692 5.81 -4.20 -16.41
CA SER A 692 6.12 -3.07 -15.55
C SER A 692 4.85 -2.43 -14.97
N ARG A 693 5.04 -1.51 -14.02
CA ARG A 693 4.00 -0.62 -13.50
C ARG A 693 4.62 0.66 -12.95
N PHE A 694 4.05 1.81 -13.27
CA PHE A 694 4.37 3.07 -12.63
C PHE A 694 3.61 3.26 -11.30
N ASP A 695 4.31 3.70 -10.25
CA ASP A 695 3.72 4.12 -8.97
C ASP A 695 4.64 5.11 -8.24
N GLU A 696 4.10 6.26 -7.85
CA GLU A 696 4.78 7.32 -7.07
C GLU A 696 6.19 7.65 -7.57
N GLY A 697 6.35 7.86 -8.87
CA GLY A 697 7.61 8.22 -9.49
C GLY A 697 8.60 7.07 -9.70
N ILE A 698 8.24 5.85 -9.33
CA ILE A 698 9.07 4.68 -9.56
C ILE A 698 8.43 3.82 -10.67
N ILE A 699 9.25 3.45 -11.66
CA ILE A 699 8.87 2.47 -12.67
C ILE A 699 9.29 1.08 -12.17
N TRP A 700 8.32 0.31 -11.69
CA TRP A 700 8.53 -1.05 -11.19
C TRP A 700 8.62 -2.03 -12.35
N VAL A 701 9.79 -2.61 -12.56
CA VAL A 701 10.05 -3.69 -13.51
C VAL A 701 9.78 -5.02 -12.82
N SER A 702 8.95 -5.86 -13.42
CA SER A 702 8.43 -7.07 -12.76
C SER A 702 9.37 -8.26 -12.83
N SER A 703 9.76 -8.83 -11.69
CA SER A 703 10.49 -10.11 -11.62
C SER A 703 9.60 -11.35 -11.80
N ALA A 704 8.27 -11.14 -11.84
CA ALA A 704 7.30 -12.20 -12.17
C ALA A 704 7.22 -12.44 -13.70
N HIS A 705 7.59 -11.45 -14.51
CA HIS A 705 7.53 -11.55 -15.97
C HIS A 705 8.68 -12.44 -16.51
N PRO A 706 8.40 -13.51 -17.30
CA PRO A 706 9.42 -14.47 -17.71
C PRO A 706 10.62 -13.86 -18.44
N LEU A 707 10.38 -12.87 -19.32
CA LEU A 707 11.43 -12.21 -20.08
C LEU A 707 12.30 -11.31 -19.19
N ASN A 708 11.68 -10.60 -18.25
CA ASN A 708 12.42 -9.79 -17.28
C ASN A 708 13.28 -10.67 -16.39
N ARG A 709 12.78 -11.85 -16.01
CA ARG A 709 13.55 -12.82 -15.22
C ARG A 709 14.71 -13.40 -16.01
N ALA A 710 14.51 -13.68 -17.30
CA ALA A 710 15.56 -14.21 -18.16
C ALA A 710 16.67 -13.19 -18.43
N ILE A 711 16.33 -11.89 -18.57
CA ILE A 711 17.28 -10.82 -18.89
C ILE A 711 17.95 -10.25 -17.63
N PHE A 712 17.17 -10.04 -16.57
CA PHE A 712 17.62 -9.35 -15.35
C PHE A 712 17.84 -10.28 -14.15
N GLY A 713 17.50 -11.57 -14.24
CA GLY A 713 17.57 -12.50 -13.11
C GLY A 713 16.35 -12.45 -12.18
N THR A 714 16.43 -13.08 -11.02
CA THR A 714 15.28 -13.32 -10.14
C THR A 714 15.03 -12.24 -9.10
N ASP A 715 16.03 -11.39 -8.85
CA ASP A 715 16.09 -10.45 -7.75
C ASP A 715 16.70 -9.12 -8.20
N ARG A 716 16.55 -8.11 -7.34
CA ARG A 716 16.99 -6.74 -7.60
C ARG A 716 18.51 -6.62 -7.81
N GLU A 717 19.29 -7.49 -7.18
CA GLU A 717 20.75 -7.49 -7.29
C GLU A 717 21.18 -7.95 -8.69
N SER A 718 20.63 -9.08 -9.14
CA SER A 718 20.81 -9.59 -10.50
C SER A 718 20.38 -8.55 -11.54
N PHE A 719 19.32 -7.80 -11.28
CA PHE A 719 18.81 -6.76 -12.19
C PHE A 719 19.84 -5.66 -12.42
N TRP A 720 20.41 -5.12 -11.35
CA TRP A 720 21.40 -4.05 -11.44
C TRP A 720 22.72 -4.52 -12.03
N ARG A 721 23.16 -5.74 -11.70
CA ARG A 721 24.33 -6.37 -12.35
C ARG A 721 24.11 -6.54 -13.85
N ALA A 722 22.95 -7.05 -14.25
CA ALA A 722 22.62 -7.23 -15.65
C ALA A 722 22.68 -5.90 -16.42
N ILE A 723 22.17 -4.80 -15.84
CA ILE A 723 22.21 -3.47 -16.47
C ILE A 723 23.65 -2.96 -16.63
N GLU A 724 24.53 -3.23 -15.68
CA GLU A 724 25.94 -2.84 -15.77
C GLU A 724 26.68 -3.66 -16.85
N ASP A 725 26.46 -4.98 -16.86
CA ASP A 725 27.30 -5.93 -17.60
C ASP A 725 26.75 -6.27 -19.00
N SER A 726 25.47 -6.03 -19.26
CA SER A 726 24.79 -6.49 -20.47
C SER A 726 24.10 -5.36 -21.24
N GLN A 727 24.55 -5.16 -22.47
CA GLN A 727 23.89 -4.26 -23.42
C GLN A 727 22.44 -4.71 -23.69
N THR A 728 22.16 -6.02 -23.69
CA THR A 728 20.80 -6.54 -23.83
C THR A 728 19.90 -6.10 -22.68
N ALA A 729 20.40 -6.12 -21.45
CA ALA A 729 19.67 -5.64 -20.29
C ALA A 729 19.46 -4.11 -20.34
N GLN A 730 20.45 -3.35 -20.80
CA GLN A 730 20.31 -1.90 -21.00
C GLN A 730 19.24 -1.55 -22.06
N VAL A 731 19.25 -2.26 -23.20
CA VAL A 731 18.25 -2.10 -24.27
C VAL A 731 16.86 -2.44 -23.74
N TRP A 732 16.75 -3.56 -23.02
CA TRP A 732 15.47 -4.00 -22.47
C TRP A 732 14.94 -3.05 -21.39
N LEU A 733 15.81 -2.56 -20.50
CA LEU A 733 15.44 -1.55 -19.51
C LEU A 733 14.94 -0.27 -20.18
N ALA A 734 15.66 0.22 -21.19
CA ALA A 734 15.28 1.40 -21.94
C ALA A 734 13.88 1.24 -22.58
N ASP A 735 13.59 0.09 -23.17
CA ASP A 735 12.27 -0.19 -23.76
C ASP A 735 11.17 -0.24 -22.69
N VAL A 736 11.41 -0.92 -21.57
CA VAL A 736 10.44 -1.06 -20.48
C VAL A 736 10.10 0.30 -19.86
N ILE A 737 11.10 1.09 -19.46
CA ILE A 737 10.84 2.39 -18.84
C ILE A 737 10.18 3.38 -19.82
N LEU A 738 10.56 3.32 -21.10
CA LEU A 738 9.99 4.18 -22.13
C LEU A 738 8.52 3.86 -22.35
N GLN A 739 8.19 2.58 -22.49
CA GLN A 739 6.80 2.15 -22.68
C GLN A 739 5.94 2.49 -21.46
N GLU A 740 6.41 2.21 -20.24
CA GLU A 740 5.65 2.53 -19.03
C GLU A 740 5.43 4.04 -18.88
N ALA A 741 6.47 4.84 -19.12
CA ALA A 741 6.36 6.30 -19.11
C ALA A 741 5.35 6.81 -20.14
N MET A 742 5.40 6.28 -21.37
CA MET A 742 4.42 6.62 -22.42
C MET A 742 3.01 6.20 -22.04
N TYR A 743 2.80 4.99 -21.51
CA TYR A 743 1.48 4.56 -21.05
C TYR A 743 0.93 5.47 -19.95
N HIS A 744 1.77 5.85 -18.98
CA HIS A 744 1.38 6.76 -17.91
C HIS A 744 1.05 8.16 -18.44
N THR A 745 1.87 8.70 -19.35
CA THR A 745 1.59 9.97 -20.04
C THR A 745 0.27 9.89 -20.81
N LEU A 746 0.02 8.80 -21.55
CA LEU A 746 -1.20 8.60 -22.32
C LEU A 746 -2.43 8.52 -21.43
N ALA A 747 -2.34 7.74 -20.36
CA ALA A 747 -3.39 7.61 -19.35
C ALA A 747 -3.67 8.97 -18.70
N THR A 748 -2.63 9.74 -18.38
CA THR A 748 -2.76 11.09 -17.83
C THR A 748 -3.47 12.02 -18.81
N LYS A 749 -3.09 12.03 -20.09
CA LYS A 749 -3.77 12.79 -21.15
C LYS A 749 -5.22 12.35 -21.34
N PHE A 750 -5.49 11.05 -21.28
CA PHE A 750 -6.84 10.49 -21.37
C PHE A 750 -7.72 10.97 -20.21
N HIS A 751 -7.20 10.90 -18.98
CA HIS A 751 -7.91 11.36 -17.78
C HIS A 751 -8.11 12.88 -17.74
N GLN A 752 -7.16 13.67 -18.24
CA GLN A 752 -7.25 15.14 -18.25
C GLN A 752 -8.28 15.67 -19.26
N GLY A 753 -8.44 15.03 -20.43
CA GLY A 753 -9.38 15.43 -21.48
C GLY A 753 -9.14 16.83 -22.06
N GLY A 754 -10.02 17.29 -22.98
CA GLY A 754 -9.95 18.64 -23.58
C GLY A 754 -9.06 18.73 -24.84
N LYS A 755 -8.70 19.95 -25.28
CA LYS A 755 -7.99 20.22 -26.56
C LYS A 755 -6.63 19.52 -26.72
N LYS A 756 -5.98 19.12 -25.62
CA LYS A 756 -4.71 18.36 -25.60
C LYS A 756 -4.85 16.95 -25.00
N GLY A 757 -6.07 16.54 -24.61
CA GLY A 757 -6.32 15.22 -24.05
C GLY A 757 -6.23 14.12 -25.11
N PHE A 758 -5.87 12.92 -24.69
CA PHE A 758 -5.88 11.76 -25.59
C PHE A 758 -7.29 11.20 -25.66
N THR A 759 -7.82 10.99 -26.86
CA THR A 759 -9.16 10.45 -27.07
C THR A 759 -9.04 9.12 -27.82
N LEU A 760 -9.72 8.09 -27.31
CA LEU A 760 -9.74 6.78 -27.95
C LEU A 760 -10.64 6.82 -29.19
N ASP A 761 -10.22 6.13 -30.25
CA ASP A 761 -11.10 5.82 -31.38
C ASP A 761 -12.15 4.81 -30.91
N GLU A 762 -13.43 5.07 -31.13
CA GLU A 762 -14.51 4.17 -30.71
C GLU A 762 -14.53 2.85 -31.50
N HIS A 763 -14.03 2.87 -32.74
CA HIS A 763 -14.06 1.72 -33.64
C HIS A 763 -12.74 0.92 -33.59
N ASP A 764 -11.65 1.55 -33.14
CA ASP A 764 -10.37 0.90 -32.90
C ASP A 764 -9.58 1.54 -31.73
N PRO A 765 -10.05 1.39 -30.48
CA PRO A 765 -9.41 2.02 -29.32
C PRO A 765 -8.00 1.48 -29.09
N VAL A 766 -7.78 0.20 -29.42
CA VAL A 766 -6.47 -0.46 -29.32
C VAL A 766 -5.52 0.11 -30.37
N GLY A 767 -5.95 0.27 -31.62
CA GLY A 767 -5.16 0.86 -32.69
C GLY A 767 -4.84 2.33 -32.45
N ALA A 768 -5.76 3.10 -31.86
CA ALA A 768 -5.50 4.49 -31.46
C ALA A 768 -4.38 4.59 -30.41
N VAL A 769 -4.44 3.78 -29.36
CA VAL A 769 -3.38 3.68 -28.35
C VAL A 769 -2.07 3.26 -29.00
N ARG A 770 -2.10 2.19 -29.80
CA ARG A 770 -0.90 1.67 -30.47
C ARG A 770 -0.26 2.72 -31.37
N LYS A 771 -1.04 3.41 -32.20
CA LYS A 771 -0.54 4.44 -33.11
C LYS A 771 0.11 5.60 -32.35
N GLN A 772 -0.49 6.02 -31.24
CA GLN A 772 0.10 7.07 -30.41
C GLN A 772 1.39 6.62 -29.74
N MET A 773 1.40 5.41 -29.18
CA MET A 773 2.59 4.80 -28.57
C MET A 773 3.73 4.66 -29.58
N GLU A 774 3.47 4.18 -30.80
CA GLU A 774 4.48 4.06 -31.85
C GLU A 774 5.00 5.43 -32.33
N SER A 775 4.12 6.44 -32.42
CA SER A 775 4.54 7.81 -32.77
C SER A 775 5.50 8.37 -31.73
N TRP A 776 5.16 8.23 -30.44
CA TRP A 776 6.05 8.68 -29.36
C TRP A 776 7.33 7.84 -29.28
N LYS A 777 7.25 6.53 -29.53
CA LYS A 777 8.43 5.66 -29.57
C LYS A 777 9.38 6.06 -30.71
N HIS A 778 8.85 6.46 -31.85
CA HIS A 778 9.64 6.98 -32.96
C HIS A 778 10.33 8.31 -32.62
N GLU A 779 9.61 9.22 -31.95
CA GLU A 779 10.10 10.57 -31.62
C GLU A 779 11.11 10.56 -30.46
N GLU A 780 10.80 9.84 -29.37
CA GLU A 780 11.56 9.89 -28.12
C GLU A 780 12.47 8.67 -27.92
N GLY A 781 12.17 7.53 -28.55
CA GLY A 781 12.89 6.28 -28.33
C GLY A 781 14.37 6.40 -28.69
N GLY A 782 14.70 7.00 -29.83
CA GLY A 782 16.10 7.16 -30.26
C GLY A 782 16.96 7.93 -29.25
N GLU A 783 16.36 8.82 -28.45
CA GLU A 783 17.05 9.61 -27.43
C GLU A 783 17.26 8.85 -26.12
N VAL A 784 16.25 8.10 -25.67
CA VAL A 784 16.32 7.30 -24.42
C VAL A 784 17.28 6.12 -24.60
N PHE A 785 17.22 5.43 -25.74
CA PHE A 785 18.11 4.32 -26.05
C PHE A 785 19.57 4.77 -26.20
N ARG A 786 19.85 5.92 -26.84
CA ARG A 786 21.21 6.48 -26.93
C ARG A 786 21.79 6.86 -25.56
N THR A 787 20.94 7.24 -24.61
CA THR A 787 21.39 7.60 -23.26
C THR A 787 21.71 6.36 -22.43
N LEU A 788 20.87 5.32 -22.48
CA LEU A 788 20.99 4.14 -21.60
C LEU A 788 21.89 3.04 -22.14
N VAL A 789 22.01 2.89 -23.47
CA VAL A 789 22.68 1.74 -24.09
C VAL A 789 24.09 2.11 -24.52
N ASN A 790 25.07 1.41 -23.95
CA ASN A 790 26.48 1.60 -24.29
C ASN A 790 26.75 1.28 -25.76
N GLY A 791 27.50 2.15 -26.44
CA GLY A 791 27.96 1.90 -27.82
C GLY A 791 26.88 1.92 -28.90
N LEU A 792 25.64 2.32 -28.59
CA LEU A 792 24.55 2.34 -29.58
C LEU A 792 24.69 3.53 -30.54
N SER A 793 25.23 3.29 -31.73
CA SER A 793 25.20 4.24 -32.85
C SER A 793 24.00 3.97 -33.74
N VAL A 794 23.01 4.87 -33.73
CA VAL A 794 21.92 4.84 -34.73
C VAL A 794 22.41 5.58 -35.98
N PRO A 795 22.46 4.93 -37.16
CA PRO A 795 22.77 5.63 -38.40
C PRO A 795 21.79 6.79 -38.59
N ARG A 796 22.29 8.00 -38.82
CA ARG A 796 21.42 9.11 -39.24
C ARG A 796 20.85 8.73 -40.60
N PHE A 797 19.53 8.66 -40.72
CA PHE A 797 18.90 8.64 -42.03
C PHE A 797 19.37 9.89 -42.79
N PRO A 798 19.78 9.77 -44.06
CA PRO A 798 20.07 10.94 -44.89
C PRO A 798 18.84 11.86 -44.87
N LYS A 799 19.10 13.15 -44.63
CA LYS A 799 18.06 14.19 -44.62
C LYS A 799 17.36 14.29 -45.96
#